data_AF-A0A2N0RD87-F1
#
_entry.id   AF-A0A2N0RD87-F1
#
_cell.length_a   1.000
_cell.length_b   1.000
_cell.length_c   1.000
_cell.angle_alpha   90.00
_cell.angle_beta   90.00
_cell.angle_gamma   90.00
#
_symmetry.space_group_name_H-M   'P 1'
#
loop_
_entity.id
_entity.type
_entity.pdbx_description
1 polymer ?
#
loop_
_entity_poly.entity_id
_entity_poly.type
_entity_poly.pdbx_seq_one_letter_code
_entity_poly.pdbx_strand_id
1 'polypeptide(L)'
;IIKVFEKANKFQETTSKQFPVASVVLLDEVGLAETSPFNPLKVLHSLLEPSYPATGPTVSVIGISNWRLDNSKSSRALLVQRPQFNLNDLVDTAERLLNERAIASGQRGALRPLAKAYSNFEKHGQSSSNFHGLRDYYALVKRLSLNEMTPENIQMALARNFGGTDNHVKLCDQYFGNVLKMFNNHKPWTYKQVPVEQLIDTNLKDPDARHLMVIGKSDSIVNLLTYQLRKRDLDPVVILGSQFPDDQEDYYYSVLRRIMMCVEAGRPLILTDLEIIYGSLYDLWNQNYIVVGSKDNVKYFTRVALGAYANPMLYVSPNFKCILVMDENKLALADPPLLNRFEKQKMSINDILDNNQKLFYENLNDWARKFSTLIDNNQATQSRNKFTQKDLFIGFDKNETLQSLIIDITKNNPEADEEEILEKCKECLIATATSDGVVRAELSALERDEFEKWKRVYFNQQHHDSLYDYFTDYFDNQETTSDPNGHLLIINTFSNINTDVKSCLQKVNCQVDKLSIFKTEAQLSNRVKHFWSEESNDQMLILQCDVTTVSTGCIKLAKFIIEQFRNEFITKKGQMEHIVPMKHACIILHIHRDQESTFSSFNFMCGWKQITIETLSGSNVSTSGLLGGSLSSIVDSTYPFEKILQQELLWCLSCMKYPSNDKSINHIKTLNEKILKYPNFIKCLKVRILEWIKQQPTNDWQYEVASNKQNLYPYPSFSAALQTHIRTLFKKPIAQILCALERLSATKTFFSINERARSKGNYEKLLEFWEQVYMDKKIVKIENMQNPKPDGYNMQAGSLLDLEFPFSLYFMNQINSFKRIYEEEIDKLQEDNERIDEETNELYDYVIEDHLKEFKDNILTSIPLLKEKDSPFEWEWASELYFNDFVTIIASKDGETKNKKMLASILKLLIGDKTRKPILLHAYWWENGNEVLAQLQLAQMSPMIIKNIEIQGNVTVGGNLEKYLVKELIKLMLQRICGNFEGAGNSHSIDKLQRDVAKILSLVSKVTRAKNLPDIQLLHIVNDLAVTKAISLDDIKEIVQLGQSSDKHEVLPEKFINTVLDKLDKLERNEKNIIPRRSFIMRCLALIPIESEVRLSFYEKLFSKEPFPLMGAIIERIFLQEDREYSF
;
A
#
# COMPACT_ATOMS: atom_id res chain seq x y z
N ILE A 1 -42.53 12.35 32.92
CA ILE A 1 -43.23 12.99 34.06
C ILE A 1 -44.59 13.57 33.65
N ILE A 2 -44.66 14.62 32.80
CA ILE A 2 -45.94 15.27 32.39
C ILE A 2 -47.00 14.26 31.93
N LYS A 3 -46.68 13.40 30.97
CA LYS A 3 -47.58 12.36 30.44
C LYS A 3 -48.14 11.41 31.51
N VAL A 4 -47.37 11.12 32.56
CA VAL A 4 -47.79 10.24 33.67
C VAL A 4 -48.81 10.96 34.56
N PHE A 5 -48.62 12.26 34.81
CA PHE A 5 -49.58 13.09 35.54
C PHE A 5 -50.88 13.28 34.76
N GLU A 6 -50.81 13.53 33.44
CA GLU A 6 -52.00 13.60 32.58
C GLU A 6 -52.82 12.30 32.63
N LYS A 7 -52.14 11.14 32.58
CA LYS A 7 -52.79 9.84 32.71
C LYS A 7 -53.46 9.70 34.08
N ALA A 8 -52.77 10.05 35.17
CA ALA A 8 -53.32 9.95 36.51
C ALA A 8 -54.55 10.86 36.71
N ASN A 9 -54.52 12.08 36.17
CA ASN A 9 -55.66 13.00 36.15
C ASN A 9 -56.87 12.39 35.42
N LYS A 10 -56.66 11.84 34.20
CA LYS A 10 -57.73 11.16 33.44
C LYS A 10 -58.35 9.98 34.21
N PHE A 11 -57.54 9.18 34.91
CA PHE A 11 -58.06 8.10 35.77
C PHE A 11 -58.87 8.64 36.95
N GLN A 12 -58.45 9.75 37.55
CA GLN A 12 -59.14 10.37 38.67
C GLN A 12 -60.46 11.03 38.24
N GLU A 13 -60.54 11.57 37.03
CA GLU A 13 -61.77 12.08 36.40
C GLU A 13 -62.80 10.97 36.13
N THR A 14 -62.37 9.70 36.04
CA THR A 14 -63.27 8.54 35.83
C THR A 14 -63.95 8.10 37.15
N THR A 15 -63.68 8.78 38.27
CA THR A 15 -64.21 8.46 39.59
C THR A 15 -65.73 8.69 39.69
N SER A 16 -66.44 7.75 40.29
CA SER A 16 -67.87 7.88 40.62
C SER A 16 -68.09 8.09 42.12
N LYS A 17 -69.26 8.64 42.52
CA LYS A 17 -69.62 8.79 43.95
C LYS A 17 -69.76 7.44 44.69
N GLN A 18 -70.00 6.35 43.98
CA GLN A 18 -70.13 4.99 44.56
C GLN A 18 -68.77 4.30 44.74
N PHE A 19 -67.80 4.58 43.86
CA PHE A 19 -66.45 4.01 43.92
C PHE A 19 -65.42 5.13 43.77
N PRO A 20 -65.04 5.81 44.88
CA PRO A 20 -64.02 6.85 44.84
C PRO A 20 -62.67 6.25 44.45
N VAL A 21 -62.05 6.75 43.38
CA VAL A 21 -60.71 6.35 42.94
C VAL A 21 -59.74 7.48 43.21
N ALA A 22 -58.68 7.20 43.98
CA ALA A 22 -57.57 8.12 44.18
C ALA A 22 -56.40 7.69 43.31
N SER A 23 -56.00 8.53 42.35
CA SER A 23 -54.81 8.28 41.54
C SER A 23 -53.56 8.74 42.30
N VAL A 24 -52.49 7.95 42.21
CA VAL A 24 -51.19 8.28 42.80
C VAL A 24 -50.10 8.12 41.73
N VAL A 25 -49.27 9.14 41.55
CA VAL A 25 -48.07 9.08 40.71
C VAL A 25 -46.90 8.60 41.57
N LEU A 26 -46.35 7.44 41.22
CA LEU A 26 -45.12 6.92 41.80
C LEU A 26 -43.95 7.27 40.87
N LEU A 27 -42.99 8.05 41.39
CA LEU A 27 -41.71 8.32 40.74
C LEU A 27 -40.64 7.48 41.41
N ASP A 28 -40.30 6.35 40.80
CA ASP A 28 -39.21 5.48 41.28
C ASP A 28 -37.84 6.05 40.86
N GLU A 29 -36.83 5.90 41.73
CA GLU A 29 -35.48 6.46 41.60
C GLU A 29 -35.41 7.95 41.17
N VAL A 30 -36.27 8.79 41.76
CA VAL A 30 -36.38 10.21 41.38
C VAL A 30 -35.05 10.99 41.50
N GLY A 31 -34.11 10.55 42.35
CA GLY A 31 -32.81 11.20 42.50
C GLY A 31 -31.85 11.01 41.31
N LEU A 32 -32.01 9.98 40.48
CA LEU A 32 -31.23 9.84 39.23
C LEU A 32 -31.61 10.91 38.21
N ALA A 33 -32.84 11.42 38.29
CA ALA A 33 -33.33 12.47 37.42
C ALA A 33 -32.75 13.86 37.78
N GLU A 34 -32.07 13.99 38.92
CA GLU A 34 -31.38 15.21 39.36
C GLU A 34 -30.06 15.43 38.60
N THR A 35 -29.33 14.36 38.29
CA THR A 35 -28.03 14.41 37.61
C THR A 35 -28.15 14.49 36.08
N SER A 36 -29.38 14.45 35.55
CA SER A 36 -29.64 14.49 34.11
C SER A 36 -29.39 15.90 33.53
N PRO A 37 -28.71 16.02 32.38
CA PRO A 37 -28.48 17.32 31.72
C PRO A 37 -29.78 17.99 31.26
N PHE A 38 -30.87 17.22 31.13
CA PHE A 38 -32.19 17.72 30.72
C PHE A 38 -33.05 18.23 31.90
N ASN A 39 -32.57 18.12 33.14
CA ASN A 39 -33.26 18.53 34.38
C ASN A 39 -34.79 18.29 34.37
N PRO A 40 -35.24 17.04 34.16
CA PRO A 40 -36.66 16.69 34.01
C PRO A 40 -37.50 17.03 35.25
N LEU A 41 -36.87 17.15 36.42
CA LEU A 41 -37.52 17.47 37.69
C LEU A 41 -37.95 18.94 37.80
N LYS A 42 -37.48 19.84 36.93
CA LYS A 42 -37.93 21.25 36.92
C LYS A 42 -39.45 21.36 36.73
N VAL A 43 -40.03 20.46 35.95
CA VAL A 43 -41.48 20.43 35.69
C VAL A 43 -42.29 20.02 36.93
N LEU A 44 -41.68 19.27 37.84
CA LEU A 44 -42.33 18.81 39.06
C LEU A 44 -42.77 19.99 39.95
N HIS A 45 -42.05 21.13 39.91
CA HIS A 45 -42.44 22.35 40.63
C HIS A 45 -43.84 22.83 40.24
N SER A 46 -44.09 22.99 38.94
CA SER A 46 -45.40 23.45 38.46
C SER A 46 -46.53 22.44 38.68
N LEU A 47 -46.20 21.15 38.83
CA LEU A 47 -47.20 20.09 39.03
C LEU A 47 -47.59 19.92 40.50
N LEU A 48 -46.66 20.19 41.43
CA LEU A 48 -46.89 20.14 42.87
C LEU A 48 -47.48 21.46 43.41
N GLU A 49 -47.12 22.60 42.79
CA GLU A 49 -47.60 23.94 43.13
C GLU A 49 -48.32 24.57 41.91
N PRO A 50 -49.57 24.15 41.59
CA PRO A 50 -50.29 24.71 40.47
C PRO A 50 -50.65 26.19 40.72
N SER A 51 -50.70 26.99 39.64
CA SER A 51 -51.05 28.41 39.73
C SER A 51 -52.54 28.62 40.05
N TYR A 52 -52.86 29.73 40.73
CA TYR A 52 -54.23 30.11 41.10
C TYR A 52 -55.19 30.03 39.88
N PRO A 53 -56.41 29.47 39.99
CA PRO A 53 -57.19 29.22 41.21
C PRO A 53 -57.03 27.84 41.87
N ALA A 54 -56.14 26.98 41.38
CA ALA A 54 -55.94 25.65 41.98
C ALA A 54 -55.30 25.77 43.38
N THR A 55 -55.89 25.13 44.39
CA THR A 55 -55.45 25.23 45.80
C THR A 55 -54.51 24.10 46.24
N GLY A 56 -54.18 23.16 45.34
CA GLY A 56 -53.30 22.03 45.63
C GLY A 56 -53.11 21.12 44.41
N PRO A 57 -52.19 20.14 44.48
CA PRO A 57 -51.91 19.23 43.37
C PRO A 57 -53.13 18.37 43.05
N THR A 58 -53.41 18.16 41.76
CA THR A 58 -54.58 17.39 41.30
C THR A 58 -54.47 15.90 41.62
N VAL A 59 -53.25 15.39 41.74
CA VAL A 59 -52.91 13.98 41.95
C VAL A 59 -51.86 13.87 43.05
N SER A 60 -51.96 12.84 43.91
CA SER A 60 -50.95 12.56 44.93
C SER A 60 -49.66 12.00 44.32
N VAL A 61 -48.51 12.36 44.89
CA VAL A 61 -47.19 11.97 44.35
C VAL A 61 -46.36 11.31 45.44
N ILE A 62 -45.76 10.16 45.12
CA ILE A 62 -44.78 9.47 45.96
C ILE A 62 -43.48 9.37 45.16
N GLY A 63 -42.40 9.93 45.69
CA GLY A 63 -41.06 9.79 45.14
C GLY A 63 -40.23 8.83 45.98
N ILE A 64 -39.67 7.80 45.36
CA ILE A 64 -38.70 6.89 45.99
C ILE A 64 -37.33 7.19 45.39
N SER A 65 -36.29 7.25 46.22
CA SER A 65 -34.93 7.52 45.74
C SER A 65 -33.89 6.95 46.68
N ASN A 66 -32.85 6.34 46.11
CA ASN A 66 -31.63 6.00 46.84
C ASN A 66 -30.65 7.19 46.95
N TRP A 67 -30.86 8.24 46.16
CA TRP A 67 -30.05 9.46 46.16
C TRP A 67 -30.77 10.63 46.82
N ARG A 68 -30.01 11.54 47.44
CA ARG A 68 -30.59 12.76 48.01
C ARG A 68 -31.04 13.70 46.90
N LEU A 69 -32.26 14.20 47.01
CA LEU A 69 -32.79 15.28 46.17
C LEU A 69 -32.32 16.63 46.70
N ASP A 70 -32.24 17.63 45.81
CA ASP A 70 -31.97 19.01 46.20
C ASP A 70 -33.06 19.57 47.14
N ASN A 71 -32.66 20.45 48.05
CA ASN A 71 -33.51 21.06 49.07
C ASN A 71 -34.66 21.88 48.46
N SER A 72 -34.44 22.45 47.27
CA SER A 72 -35.50 23.16 46.55
C SER A 72 -36.66 22.23 46.15
N LYS A 73 -36.40 20.94 45.92
CA LYS A 73 -37.42 19.95 45.53
C LYS A 73 -37.99 19.22 46.75
N SER A 74 -37.15 18.88 47.72
CA SER A 74 -37.58 18.15 48.93
C SER A 74 -38.43 19.00 49.88
N SER A 75 -38.26 20.33 49.91
CA SER A 75 -39.08 21.25 50.73
C SER A 75 -40.57 21.27 50.36
N ARG A 76 -40.92 20.75 49.17
CA ARG A 76 -42.31 20.68 48.66
C ARG A 76 -43.01 19.36 48.99
N ALA A 77 -42.33 18.42 49.64
CA ALA A 77 -42.84 17.10 49.94
C ALA A 77 -42.51 16.70 51.38
N LEU A 78 -43.26 15.72 51.90
CA LEU A 78 -42.90 15.07 53.16
C LEU A 78 -41.71 14.14 52.91
N LEU A 79 -40.54 14.55 53.39
CA LEU A 79 -39.31 13.79 53.25
C LEU A 79 -39.19 12.75 54.38
N VAL A 80 -39.26 11.47 54.02
CA VAL A 80 -38.99 10.35 54.92
C VAL A 80 -37.62 9.77 54.59
N GLN A 81 -36.66 9.91 55.51
CA GLN A 81 -35.32 9.33 55.37
C GLN A 81 -35.16 8.12 56.28
N ARG A 82 -34.59 7.04 55.73
CA ARG A 82 -34.18 5.88 56.52
C ARG A 82 -32.71 6.04 56.92
N PRO A 83 -32.37 5.99 58.22
CA PRO A 83 -30.98 6.00 58.66
C PRO A 83 -30.27 4.71 58.25
N GLN A 84 -28.94 4.74 58.26
CA GLN A 84 -28.14 3.53 58.07
C GLN A 84 -28.40 2.54 59.21
N PHE A 85 -28.56 1.26 58.88
CA PHE A 85 -28.80 0.20 59.86
C PHE A 85 -27.62 0.07 60.82
N ASN A 86 -27.90 0.15 62.12
CA ASN A 86 -26.91 -0.16 63.14
C ASN A 86 -26.86 -1.68 63.40
N LEU A 87 -25.91 -2.11 64.24
CA LEU A 87 -25.74 -3.54 64.56
C LEU A 87 -27.00 -4.18 65.16
N ASN A 88 -27.73 -3.45 66.03
CA ASN A 88 -28.94 -3.97 66.67
C ASN A 88 -30.07 -4.13 65.64
N ASP A 89 -30.19 -3.19 64.70
CA ASP A 89 -31.19 -3.27 63.63
C ASP A 89 -30.96 -4.49 62.72
N LEU A 90 -29.70 -4.80 62.41
CA LEU A 90 -29.33 -6.00 61.64
C LEU A 90 -29.67 -7.28 62.38
N VAL A 91 -29.41 -7.35 63.69
CA VAL A 91 -29.75 -8.50 64.53
C VAL A 91 -31.26 -8.68 64.65
N ASP A 92 -32.02 -7.62 64.92
CA ASP A 92 -33.49 -7.66 64.99
C ASP A 92 -34.09 -8.12 63.65
N THR A 93 -33.56 -7.61 62.53
CA THR A 93 -33.99 -8.05 61.20
C THR A 93 -33.71 -9.53 60.98
N ALA A 94 -32.53 -10.02 61.37
CA ALA A 94 -32.18 -11.42 61.24
C ALA A 94 -33.06 -12.33 62.12
N GLU A 95 -33.33 -11.93 63.36
CA GLU A 95 -34.21 -12.66 64.28
C GLU A 95 -35.63 -12.79 63.71
N ARG A 96 -36.18 -11.72 63.14
CA ARG A 96 -37.52 -11.74 62.54
C ARG A 96 -37.60 -12.67 61.33
N LEU A 97 -36.59 -12.64 60.46
CA LEU A 97 -36.51 -13.53 59.29
C LEU A 97 -36.38 -15.02 59.69
N LEU A 98 -35.76 -15.32 60.84
CA LEU A 98 -35.63 -16.70 61.34
C LEU A 98 -36.90 -17.21 62.02
N ASN A 99 -37.63 -16.35 62.72
CA ASN A 99 -38.86 -16.72 63.44
C ASN A 99 -40.01 -17.12 62.51
N GLU A 100 -40.01 -16.70 61.24
CA GLU A 100 -41.04 -17.08 60.25
C GLU A 100 -41.02 -18.57 59.86
N ARG A 101 -39.93 -19.30 60.09
CA ARG A 101 -39.72 -20.67 59.56
C ARG A 101 -39.35 -21.74 60.60
N ALA A 102 -39.70 -21.52 61.87
CA ALA A 102 -39.68 -22.52 62.96
C ALA A 102 -38.29 -23.09 63.35
N ILE A 103 -37.20 -22.31 63.24
CA ILE A 103 -35.94 -22.69 63.89
C ILE A 103 -35.91 -22.20 65.34
N ALA A 104 -35.57 -23.11 66.26
CA ALA A 104 -35.70 -22.98 67.72
C ALA A 104 -35.09 -21.70 68.32
N SER A 105 -35.79 -21.16 69.32
CA SER A 105 -35.51 -19.95 70.11
C SER A 105 -34.15 -19.90 70.84
N GLY A 106 -33.25 -20.86 70.64
CA GLY A 106 -31.92 -20.94 71.25
C GLY A 106 -30.78 -20.29 70.47
N GLN A 107 -31.03 -19.74 69.26
CA GLN A 107 -29.97 -19.33 68.33
C GLN A 107 -29.69 -17.81 68.25
N ARG A 108 -30.38 -16.98 69.05
CA ARG A 108 -30.18 -15.51 69.09
C ARG A 108 -28.72 -15.09 69.34
N GLY A 109 -28.01 -15.81 70.21
CA GLY A 109 -26.60 -15.55 70.51
C GLY A 109 -25.66 -15.69 69.31
N ALA A 110 -26.08 -16.47 68.29
CA ALA A 110 -25.27 -16.82 67.14
C ALA A 110 -25.39 -15.83 65.96
N LEU A 111 -26.43 -14.98 65.97
CA LEU A 111 -26.70 -13.99 64.91
C LEU A 111 -25.91 -12.70 65.08
N ARG A 112 -25.60 -12.31 66.32
CA ARG A 112 -24.85 -11.09 66.62
C ARG A 112 -23.42 -11.12 66.05
N PRO A 113 -22.66 -12.24 66.14
CA PRO A 113 -21.39 -12.38 65.45
C PRO A 113 -21.50 -12.26 63.92
N LEU A 114 -22.56 -12.81 63.33
CA LEU A 114 -22.80 -12.73 61.88
C LEU A 114 -23.12 -11.29 61.44
N ALA A 115 -23.98 -10.58 62.17
CA ALA A 115 -24.29 -9.18 61.91
C ALA A 115 -23.07 -8.27 62.08
N LYS A 116 -22.21 -8.56 63.08
CA LYS A 116 -20.95 -7.84 63.29
C LYS A 116 -19.96 -8.08 62.15
N ALA A 117 -19.85 -9.33 61.69
CA ALA A 117 -19.00 -9.69 60.54
C ALA A 117 -19.47 -8.97 59.27
N TYR A 118 -20.78 -8.98 58.97
CA TYR A 118 -21.35 -8.24 57.85
C TYR A 118 -21.09 -6.73 57.96
N SER A 119 -21.34 -6.10 59.11
CA SER A 119 -21.13 -4.67 59.29
C SER A 119 -19.66 -4.26 59.09
N ASN A 120 -18.72 -5.11 59.53
CA ASN A 120 -17.29 -4.89 59.29
C ASN A 120 -16.92 -5.09 57.81
N PHE A 121 -17.48 -6.10 57.16
CA PHE A 121 -17.28 -6.37 55.74
C PHE A 121 -17.83 -5.23 54.87
N GLU A 122 -19.03 -4.73 55.17
CA GLU A 122 -19.67 -3.64 54.45
C GLU A 122 -18.82 -2.37 54.46
N LYS A 123 -18.19 -2.05 55.61
CA LYS A 123 -17.37 -0.84 55.81
C LYS A 123 -15.96 -0.92 55.24
N HIS A 124 -15.33 -2.10 55.29
CA HIS A 124 -13.90 -2.24 55.06
C HIS A 124 -13.50 -3.29 54.02
N GLY A 125 -14.42 -4.19 53.65
CA GLY A 125 -14.11 -5.37 52.84
C GLY A 125 -14.51 -5.28 51.37
N GLN A 126 -15.21 -4.22 50.95
CA GLN A 126 -15.69 -4.06 49.58
C GLN A 126 -14.76 -3.16 48.75
N SER A 127 -14.32 -3.66 47.58
CA SER A 127 -13.50 -2.87 46.64
C SER A 127 -14.32 -1.84 45.85
N SER A 128 -15.56 -2.19 45.51
CA SER A 128 -16.53 -1.29 44.87
C SER A 128 -17.62 -0.94 45.88
N SER A 129 -18.00 0.33 45.96
CA SER A 129 -19.06 0.77 46.87
C SER A 129 -20.38 0.06 46.54
N ASN A 130 -21.04 -0.51 47.54
CA ASN A 130 -22.36 -1.16 47.44
C ASN A 130 -22.47 -2.36 46.48
N PHE A 131 -21.37 -3.08 46.23
CA PHE A 131 -21.39 -4.33 45.44
C PHE A 131 -22.16 -5.45 46.16
N HIS A 132 -21.94 -5.57 47.47
CA HIS A 132 -22.74 -6.34 48.41
C HIS A 132 -23.49 -5.40 49.35
N GLY A 133 -24.77 -5.68 49.55
CA GLY A 133 -25.64 -4.85 50.38
C GLY A 133 -26.58 -5.68 51.24
N LEU A 134 -27.58 -5.00 51.81
CA LEU A 134 -28.51 -5.60 52.76
C LEU A 134 -29.28 -6.81 52.20
N ARG A 135 -29.55 -6.85 50.89
CA ARG A 135 -30.23 -7.99 50.25
C ARG A 135 -29.37 -9.26 50.27
N ASP A 136 -28.05 -9.13 50.16
CA ASP A 136 -27.13 -10.26 50.30
C ASP A 136 -27.13 -10.80 51.73
N TYR A 137 -27.17 -9.90 52.72
CA TYR A 137 -27.32 -10.28 54.13
C TYR A 137 -28.67 -10.96 54.41
N TYR A 138 -29.78 -10.43 53.89
CA TYR A 138 -31.09 -11.05 54.06
C TYR A 138 -31.17 -12.43 53.42
N ALA A 139 -30.60 -12.59 52.22
CA ALA A 139 -30.53 -13.88 51.53
C ALA A 139 -29.64 -14.89 52.28
N LEU A 140 -28.53 -14.43 52.88
CA LEU A 140 -27.70 -15.25 53.77
C LEU A 140 -28.51 -15.76 54.96
N VAL A 141 -29.18 -14.88 55.71
CA VAL A 141 -29.96 -15.25 56.90
C VAL A 141 -31.13 -16.17 56.53
N LYS A 142 -31.87 -15.86 55.46
CA LYS A 142 -32.95 -16.72 54.97
C LYS A 142 -32.47 -18.12 54.63
N ARG A 143 -31.28 -18.27 54.04
CA ARG A 143 -30.75 -19.59 53.73
C ARG A 143 -30.31 -20.37 54.98
N LEU A 144 -29.72 -19.68 55.95
CA LEU A 144 -29.41 -20.28 57.25
C LEU A 144 -30.68 -20.69 58.02
N SER A 145 -31.83 -20.10 57.71
CA SER A 145 -33.13 -20.50 58.28
C SER A 145 -33.70 -21.81 57.73
N LEU A 146 -33.10 -22.37 56.67
CA LEU A 146 -33.60 -23.59 56.02
C LEU A 146 -32.85 -24.85 56.46
N ASN A 147 -31.62 -24.70 56.94
CA ASN A 147 -30.71 -25.79 57.28
C ASN A 147 -30.15 -25.61 58.69
N GLU A 148 -29.60 -26.68 59.27
CA GLU A 148 -28.83 -26.57 60.51
C GLU A 148 -27.60 -25.65 60.31
N MET A 149 -27.30 -24.80 61.29
CA MET A 149 -26.16 -23.86 61.25
C MET A 149 -24.82 -24.57 61.53
N THR A 150 -24.45 -25.50 60.66
CA THR A 150 -23.12 -26.11 60.63
C THR A 150 -22.11 -25.21 59.90
N PRO A 151 -20.81 -25.31 60.18
CA PRO A 151 -19.77 -24.58 59.45
C PRO A 151 -19.85 -24.77 57.93
N GLU A 152 -20.18 -25.97 57.45
CA GLU A 152 -20.34 -26.30 56.03
C GLU A 152 -21.51 -25.52 55.40
N ASN A 153 -22.67 -25.51 56.08
CA ASN A 153 -23.86 -24.81 55.60
C ASN A 153 -23.66 -23.29 55.63
N ILE A 154 -22.97 -22.76 56.64
CA ILE A 154 -22.62 -21.34 56.71
C ILE A 154 -21.64 -20.98 55.60
N GLN A 155 -20.61 -21.79 55.36
CA GLN A 155 -19.66 -21.58 54.27
C GLN A 155 -20.38 -21.56 52.91
N MET A 156 -21.28 -22.53 52.67
CA MET A 156 -22.08 -22.61 51.45
C MET A 156 -23.01 -21.40 51.29
N ALA A 157 -23.63 -20.93 52.37
CA ALA A 157 -24.51 -19.75 52.36
C ALA A 157 -23.73 -18.44 52.11
N LEU A 158 -22.51 -18.33 52.67
CA LEU A 158 -21.58 -17.23 52.39
C LEU A 158 -21.10 -17.26 50.94
N ALA A 159 -20.66 -18.42 50.43
CA ALA A 159 -20.18 -18.56 49.05
C ALA A 159 -21.24 -18.17 48.01
N ARG A 160 -22.52 -18.49 48.26
CA ARG A 160 -23.61 -18.07 47.36
C ARG A 160 -23.89 -16.57 47.44
N ASN A 161 -23.98 -15.97 48.63
CA ASN A 161 -24.45 -14.59 48.77
C ASN A 161 -23.35 -13.51 48.73
N PHE A 162 -22.11 -13.89 49.03
CA PHE A 162 -20.93 -13.01 49.03
C PHE A 162 -19.91 -13.42 47.96
N GLY A 163 -20.39 -13.99 46.85
CA GLY A 163 -19.61 -14.36 45.67
C GLY A 163 -19.47 -13.23 44.63
N GLY A 164 -18.85 -13.52 43.49
CA GLY A 164 -18.73 -12.57 42.37
C GLY A 164 -17.45 -11.73 42.35
N THR A 165 -16.52 -11.95 43.28
CA THR A 165 -15.20 -11.29 43.31
C THR A 165 -14.06 -12.32 43.31
N ASP A 166 -12.89 -11.95 42.75
CA ASP A 166 -11.70 -12.82 42.67
C ASP A 166 -11.16 -13.22 44.05
N ASN A 167 -11.38 -12.39 45.07
CA ASN A 167 -10.88 -12.59 46.42
C ASN A 167 -11.95 -13.10 47.40
N HIS A 168 -13.09 -13.61 46.92
CA HIS A 168 -14.22 -13.99 47.79
C HIS A 168 -13.82 -14.95 48.93
N VAL A 169 -12.97 -15.95 48.67
CA VAL A 169 -12.48 -16.89 49.69
C VAL A 169 -11.71 -16.17 50.79
N LYS A 170 -10.77 -15.30 50.41
CA LYS A 170 -9.93 -14.52 51.35
C LYS A 170 -10.78 -13.55 52.16
N LEU A 171 -11.74 -12.88 51.51
CA LEU A 171 -12.66 -11.95 52.17
C LEU A 171 -13.58 -12.69 53.14
N CYS A 172 -14.15 -13.83 52.74
CA CYS A 172 -14.97 -14.64 53.61
C CYS A 172 -14.20 -15.15 54.83
N ASP A 173 -12.97 -15.63 54.65
CA ASP A 173 -12.13 -16.08 55.76
C ASP A 173 -11.73 -14.91 56.69
N GLN A 174 -11.33 -13.77 56.13
CA GLN A 174 -10.92 -12.59 56.91
C GLN A 174 -12.05 -12.02 57.78
N TYR A 175 -13.26 -11.87 57.23
CA TYR A 175 -14.37 -11.21 57.92
C TYR A 175 -15.31 -12.19 58.63
N PHE A 176 -15.54 -13.38 58.06
CA PHE A 176 -16.47 -14.38 58.59
C PHE A 176 -15.78 -15.63 59.17
N GLY A 177 -14.45 -15.76 59.07
CA GLY A 177 -13.72 -16.92 59.60
C GLY A 177 -13.88 -17.10 61.12
N ASN A 178 -14.00 -16.01 61.88
CA ASN A 178 -14.30 -16.08 63.32
C ASN A 178 -15.72 -16.60 63.60
N VAL A 179 -16.68 -16.32 62.70
CA VAL A 179 -18.03 -16.87 62.76
C VAL A 179 -17.96 -18.38 62.52
N LEU A 180 -17.28 -18.82 61.45
CA LEU A 180 -17.10 -20.25 61.14
C LEU A 180 -16.41 -21.02 62.27
N LYS A 181 -15.38 -20.44 62.90
CA LYS A 181 -14.72 -21.02 64.10
C LYS A 181 -15.68 -21.21 65.27
N MET A 182 -16.55 -20.24 65.52
CA MET A 182 -17.53 -20.30 66.61
C MET A 182 -18.54 -21.43 66.41
N PHE A 183 -19.04 -21.61 65.18
CA PHE A 183 -19.96 -22.70 64.84
C PHE A 183 -19.25 -24.07 64.69
N ASN A 184 -17.92 -24.09 64.67
CA ASN A 184 -17.10 -25.32 64.64
C ASN A 184 -16.55 -25.69 66.03
N ASN A 185 -17.31 -25.47 67.10
CA ASN A 185 -16.88 -25.73 68.49
C ASN A 185 -15.52 -25.07 68.84
N HIS A 186 -15.27 -23.86 68.34
CA HIS A 186 -14.02 -23.11 68.48
C HIS A 186 -12.77 -23.75 67.85
N LYS A 187 -12.93 -24.80 67.04
CA LYS A 187 -11.83 -25.39 66.25
C LYS A 187 -11.57 -24.56 65.00
N PRO A 188 -10.31 -24.50 64.52
CA PRO A 188 -10.00 -23.83 63.26
C PRO A 188 -10.80 -24.47 62.12
N TRP A 189 -11.39 -23.65 61.26
CA TRP A 189 -12.10 -24.07 60.06
C TRP A 189 -11.32 -23.59 58.84
N THR A 190 -10.94 -24.51 57.96
CA THR A 190 -10.27 -24.16 56.70
C THR A 190 -11.32 -23.92 55.63
N TYR A 191 -11.46 -22.67 55.19
CA TYR A 191 -12.39 -22.32 54.13
C TYR A 191 -11.97 -23.01 52.83
N LYS A 192 -12.80 -23.95 52.33
CA LYS A 192 -12.59 -24.62 51.05
C LYS A 192 -13.37 -23.88 49.96
N GLN A 193 -12.74 -23.61 48.82
CA GLN A 193 -13.45 -23.05 47.67
C GLN A 193 -14.50 -24.05 47.18
N VAL A 194 -15.75 -23.58 47.10
CA VAL A 194 -16.84 -24.37 46.53
C VAL A 194 -16.80 -24.19 45.00
N PRO A 195 -16.85 -25.26 44.20
CA PRO A 195 -16.90 -25.14 42.74
C PRO A 195 -18.06 -24.26 42.28
N VAL A 196 -17.82 -23.38 41.30
CA VAL A 196 -18.84 -22.44 40.80
C VAL A 196 -20.05 -23.18 40.23
N GLU A 197 -19.84 -24.31 39.54
CA GLU A 197 -20.92 -25.17 39.05
C GLU A 197 -21.86 -25.63 40.17
N GLN A 198 -21.31 -25.99 41.33
CA GLN A 198 -22.11 -26.38 42.50
C GLN A 198 -22.90 -25.19 43.08
N LEU A 199 -22.33 -23.98 43.06
CA LEU A 199 -23.02 -22.77 43.50
C LEU A 199 -24.20 -22.43 42.58
N ILE A 200 -23.99 -22.51 41.26
CA ILE A 200 -25.05 -22.30 40.26
C ILE A 200 -26.15 -23.37 40.41
N ASP A 201 -25.78 -24.64 40.53
CA ASP A 201 -26.75 -25.74 40.71
C ASP A 201 -27.61 -25.59 41.95
N THR A 202 -26.98 -25.20 43.06
CA THR A 202 -27.71 -25.00 44.32
C THR A 202 -28.56 -23.73 44.29
N ASN A 203 -28.28 -22.75 43.44
CA ASN A 203 -29.16 -21.61 43.19
C ASN A 203 -30.36 -22.01 42.31
N LEU A 204 -30.13 -22.77 41.24
CA LEU A 204 -31.18 -23.19 40.31
C LEU A 204 -32.22 -24.12 40.95
N LYS A 205 -31.80 -24.99 41.87
CA LYS A 205 -32.68 -25.90 42.62
C LYS A 205 -33.46 -25.23 43.76
N ASP A 206 -33.06 -24.03 44.17
CA ASP A 206 -33.60 -23.33 45.33
C ASP A 206 -34.68 -22.33 44.88
N PRO A 207 -35.98 -22.60 45.09
CA PRO A 207 -37.06 -21.73 44.59
C PRO A 207 -37.03 -20.34 45.22
N ASP A 208 -36.60 -20.24 46.48
CA ASP A 208 -36.50 -18.98 47.24
C ASP A 208 -35.22 -18.18 46.93
N ALA A 209 -34.32 -18.73 46.12
CA ALA A 209 -33.10 -18.04 45.71
C ALA A 209 -33.39 -16.85 44.81
N ARG A 210 -32.60 -15.78 45.02
CA ARG A 210 -32.50 -14.67 44.07
C ARG A 210 -32.05 -15.18 42.71
N HIS A 211 -32.43 -14.43 41.68
CA HIS A 211 -31.91 -14.65 40.33
C HIS A 211 -30.38 -14.53 40.32
N LEU A 212 -29.75 -15.18 39.34
CA LEU A 212 -28.30 -15.32 39.29
C LEU A 212 -27.70 -14.24 38.37
N MET A 213 -26.60 -13.63 38.80
CA MET A 213 -25.74 -12.83 37.95
C MET A 213 -24.40 -13.54 37.82
N VAL A 214 -24.01 -13.87 36.59
CA VAL A 214 -22.72 -14.50 36.30
C VAL A 214 -21.80 -13.47 35.67
N ILE A 215 -20.68 -13.22 36.33
CA ILE A 215 -19.70 -12.20 35.95
C ILE A 215 -18.49 -12.90 35.32
N GLY A 216 -18.06 -12.41 34.17
CA GLY A 216 -16.84 -12.85 33.50
C GLY A 216 -16.86 -12.39 32.05
N LYS A 217 -16.23 -13.14 31.15
CA LYS A 217 -16.29 -12.86 29.72
C LYS A 217 -17.62 -13.37 29.14
N SER A 218 -18.45 -12.42 28.74
CA SER A 218 -19.86 -12.63 28.38
C SER A 218 -20.08 -13.78 27.37
N ASP A 219 -19.30 -13.84 26.30
CA ASP A 219 -19.50 -14.82 25.21
C ASP A 219 -19.26 -16.26 25.63
N SER A 220 -18.16 -16.47 26.34
CA SER A 220 -17.76 -17.79 26.81
C SER A 220 -18.72 -18.32 27.85
N ILE A 221 -19.18 -17.44 28.73
CA ILE A 221 -20.12 -17.80 29.79
C ILE A 221 -21.49 -18.16 29.22
N VAL A 222 -22.00 -17.42 28.22
CA VAL A 222 -23.31 -17.74 27.61
C VAL A 222 -23.32 -19.13 26.99
N ASN A 223 -22.30 -19.47 26.18
CA ASN A 223 -22.21 -20.78 25.53
C ASN A 223 -22.11 -21.92 26.56
N LEU A 224 -21.30 -21.68 27.58
CA LEU A 224 -21.01 -22.62 28.66
C LEU A 224 -22.21 -22.87 29.57
N LEU A 225 -22.91 -21.82 29.98
CA LEU A 225 -24.15 -21.93 30.76
C LEU A 225 -25.24 -22.64 29.96
N THR A 226 -25.39 -22.29 28.68
CA THR A 226 -26.34 -22.96 27.79
C THR A 226 -26.06 -24.45 27.71
N TYR A 227 -24.80 -24.84 27.59
CA TYR A 227 -24.36 -26.23 27.60
C TYR A 227 -24.66 -26.92 28.94
N GLN A 228 -24.27 -26.30 30.06
CA GLN A 228 -24.47 -26.86 31.41
C GLN A 228 -25.96 -27.03 31.76
N LEU A 229 -26.82 -26.12 31.31
CA LEU A 229 -28.26 -26.20 31.55
C LEU A 229 -28.88 -27.31 30.69
N ARG A 230 -28.52 -27.41 29.41
CA ARG A 230 -29.02 -28.47 28.52
C ARG A 230 -28.64 -29.87 28.97
N LYS A 231 -27.45 -30.05 29.55
CA LYS A 231 -27.02 -31.33 30.15
C LYS A 231 -27.92 -31.77 31.32
N ARG A 232 -28.68 -30.84 31.91
CA ARG A 232 -29.61 -31.08 33.02
C ARG A 232 -31.07 -31.10 32.57
N ASP A 233 -31.33 -31.33 31.29
CA ASP A 233 -32.66 -31.30 30.67
C ASP A 233 -33.41 -29.96 30.84
N LEU A 234 -32.65 -28.87 31.05
CA LEU A 234 -33.18 -27.50 31.06
C LEU A 234 -32.88 -26.86 29.70
N ASP A 235 -33.91 -26.33 29.04
CA ASP A 235 -33.77 -25.63 27.77
C ASP A 235 -33.86 -24.10 27.96
N PRO A 236 -32.72 -23.42 28.20
CA PRO A 236 -32.71 -21.98 28.44
C PRO A 236 -32.96 -21.19 27.15
N VAL A 237 -33.71 -20.10 27.27
CA VAL A 237 -33.80 -19.09 26.21
C VAL A 237 -32.71 -18.06 26.42
N VAL A 238 -31.83 -17.90 25.44
CA VAL A 238 -30.79 -16.86 25.42
C VAL A 238 -31.33 -15.63 24.69
N ILE A 239 -31.19 -14.45 25.30
CA ILE A 239 -31.48 -13.17 24.65
C ILE A 239 -30.26 -12.27 24.77
N LEU A 240 -29.64 -11.98 23.63
CA LEU A 240 -28.57 -11.02 23.47
C LEU A 240 -29.16 -9.66 23.07
N GLY A 241 -28.76 -8.59 23.73
CA GLY A 241 -29.21 -7.25 23.37
C GLY A 241 -28.54 -6.68 22.14
N SER A 242 -29.33 -6.04 21.29
CA SER A 242 -28.85 -5.37 20.08
C SER A 242 -28.00 -4.15 20.41
N GLN A 243 -26.89 -4.04 19.67
CA GLN A 243 -25.99 -2.89 19.68
C GLN A 243 -26.04 -2.12 18.35
N PHE A 244 -27.07 -2.37 17.53
CA PHE A 244 -27.30 -1.61 16.30
C PHE A 244 -27.82 -0.20 16.60
N PRO A 245 -27.43 0.82 15.81
CA PRO A 245 -27.69 2.23 16.15
C PRO A 245 -29.16 2.64 16.03
N ASP A 246 -29.94 2.01 15.15
CA ASP A 246 -31.33 2.40 14.88
C ASP A 246 -32.36 1.52 15.63
N ASP A 247 -31.94 0.63 16.53
CA ASP A 247 -32.87 -0.14 17.36
C ASP A 247 -33.48 0.74 18.46
N GLN A 248 -34.76 1.10 18.27
CA GLN A 248 -35.52 2.05 19.09
C GLN A 248 -36.56 1.35 19.99
N GLU A 249 -37.59 2.09 20.45
CA GLU A 249 -38.62 1.60 21.36
C GLU A 249 -39.30 0.28 20.89
N ASP A 250 -39.58 0.11 19.59
CA ASP A 250 -40.22 -1.10 19.05
C ASP A 250 -39.40 -2.38 19.33
N TYR A 251 -38.07 -2.27 19.26
CA TYR A 251 -37.16 -3.36 19.64
C TYR A 251 -37.32 -3.72 21.12
N TYR A 252 -37.33 -2.70 21.97
CA TYR A 252 -37.56 -2.84 23.42
C TYR A 252 -38.89 -3.56 23.72
N TYR A 253 -39.98 -3.21 23.03
CA TYR A 253 -41.27 -3.90 23.17
C TYR A 253 -41.18 -5.39 22.77
N SER A 254 -40.51 -5.69 21.65
CA SER A 254 -40.34 -7.05 21.15
C SER A 254 -39.55 -7.94 22.12
N VAL A 255 -38.43 -7.43 22.64
CA VAL A 255 -37.59 -8.16 23.60
C VAL A 255 -38.34 -8.39 24.92
N LEU A 256 -38.99 -7.36 25.47
CA LEU A 256 -39.78 -7.52 26.69
C LEU A 256 -40.88 -8.56 26.54
N ARG A 257 -41.57 -8.60 25.39
CA ARG A 257 -42.58 -9.61 25.12
C ARG A 257 -41.99 -11.02 25.12
N ARG A 258 -40.81 -11.23 24.53
CA ARG A 258 -40.09 -12.51 24.59
C ARG A 258 -39.78 -12.92 26.04
N ILE A 259 -39.30 -11.98 26.85
CA ILE A 259 -39.02 -12.21 28.28
C ILE A 259 -40.30 -12.60 29.04
N MET A 260 -41.40 -11.87 28.83
CA MET A 260 -42.69 -12.15 29.47
C MET A 260 -43.16 -13.58 29.18
N MET A 261 -43.08 -14.03 27.92
CA MET A 261 -43.45 -15.40 27.55
C MET A 261 -42.58 -16.45 28.26
N CYS A 262 -41.27 -16.20 28.43
CA CYS A 262 -40.39 -17.09 29.18
C CYS A 262 -40.74 -17.16 30.67
N VAL A 263 -41.08 -16.01 31.27
CA VAL A 263 -41.48 -15.91 32.69
C VAL A 263 -42.78 -16.67 32.95
N GLU A 264 -43.78 -16.52 32.09
CA GLU A 264 -45.07 -17.21 32.21
C GLU A 264 -44.92 -18.73 32.01
N ALA A 265 -44.12 -19.14 31.02
CA ALA A 265 -43.85 -20.55 30.75
C ALA A 265 -42.94 -21.21 31.79
N GLY A 266 -42.23 -20.43 32.62
CA GLY A 266 -41.23 -20.95 33.55
C GLY A 266 -39.96 -21.46 32.86
N ARG A 267 -39.66 -21.01 31.65
CA ARG A 267 -38.43 -21.38 30.95
C ARG A 267 -37.25 -20.59 31.51
N PRO A 268 -36.10 -21.24 31.81
CA PRO A 268 -34.89 -20.53 32.23
C PRO A 268 -34.47 -19.50 31.18
N LEU A 269 -34.04 -18.32 31.64
CA LEU A 269 -33.73 -17.20 30.76
C LEU A 269 -32.30 -16.71 31.01
N ILE A 270 -31.49 -16.62 29.94
CA ILE A 270 -30.14 -16.03 29.98
C ILE A 270 -30.20 -14.68 29.26
N LEU A 271 -29.85 -13.61 29.97
CA LEU A 271 -29.84 -12.24 29.46
C LEU A 271 -28.42 -11.67 29.44
N THR A 272 -28.05 -10.97 28.37
CA THR A 272 -26.81 -10.20 28.32
C THR A 272 -26.96 -8.99 27.39
N ASP A 273 -26.16 -7.95 27.62
CA ASP A 273 -26.13 -6.71 26.82
C ASP A 273 -27.48 -5.97 26.65
N LEU A 274 -28.37 -6.09 27.64
CA LEU A 274 -29.75 -5.59 27.60
C LEU A 274 -30.01 -4.42 28.56
N GLU A 275 -29.02 -3.53 28.74
CA GLU A 275 -29.04 -2.45 29.73
C GLU A 275 -30.27 -1.53 29.62
N ILE A 276 -30.73 -1.28 28.39
CA ILE A 276 -31.90 -0.44 28.09
C ILE A 276 -33.19 -1.00 28.73
N ILE A 277 -33.31 -2.33 28.87
CA ILE A 277 -34.54 -2.96 29.39
C ILE A 277 -34.46 -3.29 30.89
N TYR A 278 -33.27 -3.25 31.51
CA TYR A 278 -33.08 -3.72 32.90
C TYR A 278 -33.97 -2.98 33.90
N GLY A 279 -34.13 -1.67 33.77
CA GLY A 279 -35.01 -0.88 34.64
C GLY A 279 -36.47 -1.34 34.61
N SER A 280 -36.91 -1.92 33.50
CA SER A 280 -38.30 -2.39 33.32
C SER A 280 -38.58 -3.73 34.02
N LEU A 281 -37.51 -4.46 34.37
CA LEU A 281 -37.55 -5.79 35.00
C LEU A 281 -37.24 -5.74 36.51
N TYR A 282 -37.05 -4.55 37.09
CA TYR A 282 -36.71 -4.41 38.51
C TYR A 282 -37.75 -5.03 39.44
N ASP A 283 -39.04 -4.89 39.14
CA ASP A 283 -40.12 -5.50 39.92
C ASP A 283 -40.14 -7.02 39.81
N LEU A 284 -39.77 -7.58 38.64
CA LEU A 284 -39.55 -9.02 38.47
C LEU A 284 -38.38 -9.47 39.36
N TRP A 285 -37.24 -8.79 39.30
CA TRP A 285 -36.03 -9.20 40.04
C TRP A 285 -36.06 -8.88 41.53
N ASN A 286 -36.95 -7.98 41.98
CA ASN A 286 -37.17 -7.72 43.39
C ASN A 286 -37.79 -8.92 44.13
N GLN A 287 -38.42 -9.85 43.42
CA GLN A 287 -39.14 -11.02 43.97
C GLN A 287 -40.18 -10.64 45.05
N ASN A 288 -40.73 -9.43 44.96
CA ASN A 288 -41.83 -8.97 45.82
C ASN A 288 -43.16 -9.13 45.07
N TYR A 289 -43.57 -10.37 44.86
CA TYR A 289 -44.72 -10.70 44.02
C TYR A 289 -46.05 -10.52 44.75
N ILE A 290 -47.06 -10.08 43.99
CA ILE A 290 -48.45 -10.05 44.43
C ILE A 290 -48.96 -11.48 44.44
N VAL A 291 -49.34 -11.95 45.63
CA VAL A 291 -49.90 -13.28 45.81
C VAL A 291 -51.41 -13.24 45.62
N VAL A 292 -51.92 -14.05 44.69
CA VAL A 292 -53.36 -14.20 44.41
C VAL A 292 -53.73 -15.68 44.46
N GLY A 293 -54.78 -16.04 45.19
CA GLY A 293 -55.26 -17.43 45.31
C GLY A 293 -55.43 -17.89 46.75
N SER A 294 -55.90 -19.12 46.93
CA SER A 294 -55.95 -19.79 48.24
C SER A 294 -54.58 -20.35 48.62
N LYS A 295 -54.38 -20.69 49.90
CA LYS A 295 -53.10 -21.25 50.41
C LYS A 295 -52.62 -22.50 49.66
N ASP A 296 -53.54 -23.26 49.05
CA ASP A 296 -53.24 -24.48 48.30
C ASP A 296 -52.96 -24.24 46.80
N ASN A 297 -53.27 -23.04 46.26
CA ASN A 297 -53.04 -22.69 44.85
C ASN A 297 -52.62 -21.22 44.71
N VAL A 298 -51.44 -20.93 45.25
CA VAL A 298 -50.81 -19.62 45.29
C VAL A 298 -50.29 -19.26 43.90
N LYS A 299 -50.78 -18.16 43.32
CA LYS A 299 -50.24 -17.59 42.08
C LYS A 299 -49.47 -16.31 42.37
N TYR A 300 -48.30 -16.20 41.79
CA TYR A 300 -47.43 -15.03 41.90
C TYR A 300 -47.59 -14.14 40.68
N PHE A 301 -47.81 -12.85 40.91
CA PHE A 301 -47.88 -11.85 39.86
C PHE A 301 -46.89 -10.72 40.12
N THR A 302 -46.24 -10.24 39.06
CA THR A 302 -45.41 -9.04 39.11
C THR A 302 -45.88 -8.02 38.09
N ARG A 303 -45.41 -6.78 38.21
CA ARG A 303 -45.62 -5.75 37.19
C ARG A 303 -44.36 -5.63 36.37
N VAL A 304 -44.52 -5.47 35.06
CA VAL A 304 -43.41 -5.13 34.17
C VAL A 304 -43.75 -3.82 33.50
N ALA A 305 -42.83 -2.86 33.58
CA ALA A 305 -43.02 -1.57 32.93
C ALA A 305 -42.87 -1.74 31.41
N LEU A 306 -43.88 -1.33 30.66
CA LEU A 306 -43.92 -1.38 29.20
C LEU A 306 -44.12 0.04 28.68
N GLY A 307 -43.01 0.78 28.60
CA GLY A 307 -43.00 2.21 28.30
C GLY A 307 -43.76 3.04 29.33
N ALA A 308 -44.26 4.22 28.93
CA ALA A 308 -44.97 5.14 29.82
C ALA A 308 -46.45 4.77 30.07
N TYR A 309 -47.00 3.81 29.32
CA TYR A 309 -48.45 3.64 29.19
C TYR A 309 -48.98 2.28 29.67
N ALA A 310 -48.19 1.21 29.70
CA ALA A 310 -48.66 -0.12 30.09
C ALA A 310 -47.81 -0.71 31.20
N ASN A 311 -48.45 -1.13 32.29
CA ASN A 311 -47.82 -1.89 33.38
C ASN A 311 -48.63 -3.19 33.58
N PRO A 312 -48.57 -4.14 32.63
CA PRO A 312 -49.33 -5.38 32.73
C PRO A 312 -48.95 -6.17 33.98
N MET A 313 -49.95 -6.89 34.53
CA MET A 313 -49.71 -7.92 35.53
C MET A 313 -49.23 -9.18 34.81
N LEU A 314 -48.02 -9.60 35.12
CA LEU A 314 -47.35 -10.78 34.57
C LEU A 314 -47.42 -11.92 35.58
N TYR A 315 -47.92 -13.08 35.16
CA TYR A 315 -47.83 -14.29 35.98
C TYR A 315 -46.38 -14.78 36.03
N VAL A 316 -45.87 -15.07 37.23
CA VAL A 316 -44.53 -15.60 37.43
C VAL A 316 -44.64 -17.07 37.80
N SER A 317 -44.13 -17.95 36.93
CA SER A 317 -44.04 -19.37 37.21
C SER A 317 -43.08 -19.62 38.40
N PRO A 318 -43.43 -20.49 39.37
CA PRO A 318 -42.55 -20.85 40.49
C PRO A 318 -41.20 -21.44 40.06
N ASN A 319 -41.13 -22.04 38.86
CA ASN A 319 -39.92 -22.66 38.32
C ASN A 319 -39.05 -21.67 37.53
N PHE A 320 -39.48 -20.42 37.36
CA PHE A 320 -38.75 -19.43 36.58
C PHE A 320 -37.45 -19.01 37.26
N LYS A 321 -36.34 -19.10 36.53
CA LYS A 321 -35.03 -18.55 36.90
C LYS A 321 -34.45 -17.71 35.78
N CYS A 322 -33.95 -16.53 36.15
CA CYS A 322 -33.23 -15.62 35.28
C CYS A 322 -31.74 -15.65 35.63
N ILE A 323 -30.89 -15.72 34.61
CA ILE A 323 -29.45 -15.62 34.70
C ILE A 323 -29.00 -14.40 33.89
N LEU A 324 -28.45 -13.40 34.56
CA LEU A 324 -27.90 -12.20 33.94
C LEU A 324 -26.39 -12.37 33.77
N VAL A 325 -25.92 -12.46 32.53
CA VAL A 325 -24.48 -12.54 32.22
C VAL A 325 -23.95 -11.13 32.03
N MET A 326 -22.98 -10.75 32.87
CA MET A 326 -22.38 -9.41 32.89
C MET A 326 -20.91 -9.49 32.54
N ASP A 327 -20.49 -8.65 31.59
CA ASP A 327 -19.08 -8.51 31.23
C ASP A 327 -18.29 -7.82 32.34
N GLU A 328 -17.11 -8.35 32.69
CA GLU A 328 -16.23 -7.77 33.71
C GLU A 328 -15.90 -6.30 33.43
N ASN A 329 -15.73 -5.93 32.16
CA ASN A 329 -15.38 -4.55 31.77
C ASN A 329 -16.53 -3.57 32.07
N LYS A 330 -17.77 -4.06 32.08
CA LYS A 330 -18.97 -3.25 32.35
C LYS A 330 -19.31 -3.19 33.83
N LEU A 331 -18.67 -3.99 34.68
CA LEU A 331 -19.00 -4.09 36.10
C LEU A 331 -18.83 -2.76 36.85
N ALA A 332 -17.84 -1.95 36.46
CA ALA A 332 -17.59 -0.63 37.06
C ALA A 332 -18.68 0.40 36.73
N LEU A 333 -19.43 0.19 35.64
CA LEU A 333 -20.53 1.05 35.19
C LEU A 333 -21.90 0.58 35.70
N ALA A 334 -21.98 -0.62 36.28
CA ALA A 334 -23.23 -1.21 36.70
C ALA A 334 -23.81 -0.49 37.93
N ASP A 335 -25.11 -0.19 37.87
CA ASP A 335 -25.83 0.45 38.97
C ASP A 335 -25.85 -0.44 40.23
N PRO A 336 -25.47 0.06 41.42
CA PRO A 336 -25.49 -0.73 42.65
C PRO A 336 -26.85 -1.38 42.99
N PRO A 337 -28.01 -0.73 42.73
CA PRO A 337 -29.32 -1.39 42.89
C PRO A 337 -29.49 -2.65 42.03
N LEU A 338 -28.91 -2.70 40.82
CA LEU A 338 -28.94 -3.89 39.97
C LEU A 338 -28.12 -5.01 40.62
N LEU A 339 -26.88 -4.73 41.04
CA LEU A 339 -25.98 -5.71 41.67
C LEU A 339 -26.59 -6.33 42.95
N ASN A 340 -27.31 -5.55 43.73
CA ASN A 340 -27.93 -6.02 44.98
C ASN A 340 -29.18 -6.91 44.77
N ARG A 341 -29.78 -6.90 43.58
CA ARG A 341 -30.96 -7.75 43.26
C ARG A 341 -30.58 -9.18 42.95
N PHE A 342 -29.37 -9.42 42.47
CA PHE A 342 -28.91 -10.73 42.04
C PHE A 342 -27.97 -11.39 43.06
N GLU A 343 -28.00 -12.72 43.09
CA GLU A 343 -26.92 -13.53 43.65
C GLU A 343 -25.76 -13.55 42.64
N LYS A 344 -24.56 -13.15 43.05
CA LYS A 344 -23.43 -12.93 42.11
C LYS A 344 -22.43 -14.07 42.17
N GLN A 345 -22.07 -14.61 41.01
CA GLN A 345 -21.01 -15.61 40.87
C GLN A 345 -20.03 -15.15 39.78
N LYS A 346 -18.74 -15.33 40.03
CA LYS A 346 -17.70 -15.08 39.02
C LYS A 346 -17.35 -16.42 38.39
N MET A 347 -17.30 -16.47 37.06
CA MET A 347 -17.07 -17.69 36.32
C MET A 347 -16.07 -17.44 35.20
N SER A 348 -15.04 -18.28 35.14
CA SER A 348 -14.13 -18.37 33.99
C SER A 348 -14.21 -19.77 33.37
N ILE A 349 -13.76 -19.93 32.13
CA ILE A 349 -13.69 -21.26 31.51
C ILE A 349 -12.78 -22.20 32.31
N ASN A 350 -11.71 -21.67 32.94
CA ASN A 350 -10.76 -22.46 33.73
C ASN A 350 -11.41 -23.17 34.92
N ASP A 351 -12.51 -22.62 35.46
CA ASP A 351 -13.16 -23.15 36.66
C ASP A 351 -13.91 -24.47 36.42
N ILE A 352 -14.11 -24.85 35.16
CA ILE A 352 -14.94 -26.00 34.75
C ILE A 352 -14.11 -27.16 34.24
N LEU A 353 -12.86 -26.90 33.87
CA LEU A 353 -11.97 -27.95 33.40
C LEU A 353 -11.80 -29.01 34.48
N ASP A 354 -12.06 -30.26 34.11
CA ASP A 354 -11.73 -31.40 34.95
C ASP A 354 -10.20 -31.60 35.05
N ASN A 355 -9.76 -32.53 35.90
CA ASN A 355 -8.33 -32.73 36.14
C ASN A 355 -7.57 -33.21 34.88
N ASN A 356 -8.22 -33.98 33.99
CA ASN A 356 -7.60 -34.47 32.77
C ASN A 356 -7.50 -33.33 31.73
N GLN A 357 -8.57 -32.54 31.58
CA GLN A 357 -8.60 -31.35 30.74
C GLN A 357 -7.59 -30.30 31.19
N LYS A 358 -7.32 -30.16 32.49
CA LYS A 358 -6.25 -29.30 33.02
C LYS A 358 -4.87 -29.78 32.57
N LEU A 359 -4.62 -31.09 32.58
CA LEU A 359 -3.36 -31.66 32.08
C LEU A 359 -3.21 -31.41 30.56
N PHE A 360 -4.28 -31.60 29.78
CA PHE A 360 -4.28 -31.26 28.35
C PHE A 360 -4.02 -29.78 28.10
N TYR A 361 -4.61 -28.90 28.92
CA TYR A 361 -4.36 -27.48 28.84
C TYR A 361 -2.89 -27.14 29.10
N GLU A 362 -2.26 -27.74 30.11
CA GLU A 362 -0.83 -27.52 30.39
C GLU A 362 0.04 -27.96 29.22
N ASN A 363 -0.21 -29.15 28.66
CA ASN A 363 0.53 -29.68 27.50
C ASN A 363 0.35 -28.82 26.25
N LEU A 364 -0.89 -28.44 25.92
CA LEU A 364 -1.20 -27.63 24.75
C LEU A 364 -0.68 -26.19 24.90
N ASN A 365 -0.74 -25.62 26.11
CA ASN A 365 -0.21 -24.30 26.40
C ASN A 365 1.32 -24.27 26.35
N ASP A 366 2.00 -25.32 26.84
CA ASP A 366 3.45 -25.44 26.70
C ASP A 366 3.85 -25.56 25.23
N TRP A 367 3.14 -26.39 24.46
CA TRP A 367 3.33 -26.53 23.02
C TRP A 367 3.14 -25.20 22.28
N ALA A 368 2.02 -24.51 22.48
CA ALA A 368 1.72 -23.23 21.84
C ALA A 368 2.76 -22.15 22.23
N ARG A 369 3.23 -22.17 23.48
CA ARG A 369 4.29 -21.28 23.95
C ARG A 369 5.61 -21.58 23.25
N LYS A 370 6.04 -22.84 23.19
CA LYS A 370 7.27 -23.27 22.50
C LYS A 370 7.24 -22.89 21.02
N PHE A 371 6.11 -23.09 20.34
CA PHE A 371 5.90 -22.73 18.93
C PHE A 371 6.12 -21.22 18.68
N SER A 372 5.70 -20.37 19.63
CA SER A 372 5.87 -18.91 19.54
C SER A 372 7.19 -18.37 20.15
N THR A 373 7.99 -19.21 20.81
CA THR A 373 9.23 -18.79 21.48
C THR A 373 10.43 -19.03 20.58
N LEU A 374 11.16 -17.98 20.21
CA LEU A 374 12.34 -18.09 19.34
C LEU A 374 13.58 -18.50 20.14
N ILE A 375 14.33 -19.50 19.65
CA ILE A 375 15.68 -19.83 20.14
C ILE A 375 16.67 -18.94 19.39
N ASP A 376 16.93 -17.74 19.89
CA ASP A 376 17.98 -16.88 19.30
C ASP A 376 18.95 -16.38 20.38
N ASN A 377 20.25 -16.56 20.13
CA ASN A 377 21.36 -16.39 21.09
C ASN A 377 21.72 -14.91 21.37
N ASN A 378 21.07 -13.95 20.70
CA ASN A 378 21.36 -12.53 20.82
C ASN A 378 20.24 -11.78 21.56
N GLN A 379 20.48 -11.43 22.82
CA GLN A 379 19.54 -10.69 23.68
C GLN A 379 19.15 -9.29 23.13
N ALA A 380 19.95 -8.71 22.23
CA ALA A 380 19.69 -7.38 21.66
C ALA A 380 18.55 -7.36 20.62
N THR A 381 18.37 -8.43 19.84
CA THR A 381 17.32 -8.57 18.80
C THR A 381 15.96 -8.98 19.38
N GLN A 382 15.94 -9.65 20.54
CA GLN A 382 14.71 -10.08 21.22
C GLN A 382 13.81 -8.91 21.68
N SER A 383 14.39 -7.72 21.93
CA SER A 383 13.62 -6.55 22.39
C SER A 383 12.83 -5.83 21.28
N ARG A 384 13.24 -5.96 20.01
CA ARG A 384 12.64 -5.23 18.88
C ARG A 384 11.56 -6.01 18.13
N ASN A 385 11.65 -7.35 18.11
CA ASN A 385 10.72 -8.24 17.39
C ASN A 385 10.10 -9.28 18.34
N LYS A 386 9.26 -8.82 19.28
CA LYS A 386 8.55 -9.73 20.20
C LYS A 386 7.58 -10.61 19.40
N PHE A 387 7.87 -11.90 19.27
CA PHE A 387 6.95 -12.90 18.73
C PHE A 387 6.10 -13.48 19.86
N THR A 388 4.79 -13.45 19.71
CA THR A 388 3.84 -13.95 20.68
C THR A 388 2.83 -14.88 20.04
N GLN A 389 2.11 -15.65 20.86
CA GLN A 389 1.01 -16.52 20.42
C GLN A 389 -0.07 -15.75 19.65
N LYS A 390 -0.26 -14.45 19.92
CA LYS A 390 -1.22 -13.59 19.21
C LYS A 390 -0.77 -13.23 17.79
N ASP A 391 0.54 -13.18 17.55
CA ASP A 391 1.07 -12.92 16.21
C ASP A 391 1.00 -14.18 15.33
N LEU A 392 1.07 -15.36 15.95
CA LEU A 392 0.98 -16.64 15.28
C LEU A 392 -0.46 -17.06 15.04
N PHE A 393 -1.27 -17.14 16.09
CA PHE A 393 -2.65 -17.61 16.05
C PHE A 393 -3.60 -16.41 16.11
N ILE A 394 -4.31 -16.16 15.00
CA ILE A 394 -5.22 -15.02 14.93
C ILE A 394 -6.39 -15.22 15.87
N GLY A 395 -6.59 -14.23 16.74
CA GLY A 395 -7.64 -14.28 17.76
C GLY A 395 -7.23 -14.97 19.06
N PHE A 396 -5.97 -15.32 19.26
CA PHE A 396 -5.54 -16.04 20.47
C PHE A 396 -5.81 -15.26 21.76
N ASP A 397 -6.63 -15.85 22.62
CA ASP A 397 -6.86 -15.44 24.00
C ASP A 397 -6.29 -16.47 24.96
N LYS A 398 -5.33 -16.03 25.77
CA LYS A 398 -4.61 -16.87 26.74
C LYS A 398 -5.54 -17.58 27.74
N ASN A 399 -6.69 -17.00 28.03
CA ASN A 399 -7.60 -17.48 29.06
C ASN A 399 -8.79 -18.26 28.50
N GLU A 400 -8.96 -18.35 27.16
CA GLU A 400 -10.15 -18.96 26.55
C GLU A 400 -9.87 -19.85 25.35
N THR A 401 -8.92 -19.51 24.48
CA THR A 401 -8.72 -20.21 23.20
C THR A 401 -8.40 -21.68 23.42
N LEU A 402 -7.39 -21.98 24.23
CA LEU A 402 -6.94 -23.35 24.46
C LEU A 402 -7.98 -24.17 25.22
N GLN A 403 -8.58 -23.58 26.25
CA GLN A 403 -9.56 -24.23 27.10
C GLN A 403 -10.84 -24.53 26.32
N SER A 404 -11.35 -23.56 25.54
CA SER A 404 -12.54 -23.75 24.72
C SER A 404 -12.33 -24.80 23.63
N LEU A 405 -11.10 -24.91 23.09
CA LEU A 405 -10.75 -25.91 22.10
C LEU A 405 -10.74 -27.32 22.67
N ILE A 406 -10.14 -27.50 23.85
CA ILE A 406 -10.14 -28.80 24.56
C ILE A 406 -11.58 -29.23 24.86
N ILE A 407 -12.40 -28.33 25.39
CA ILE A 407 -13.80 -28.64 25.72
C ILE A 407 -14.59 -29.05 24.45
N ASP A 408 -14.42 -28.32 23.34
CA ASP A 408 -15.14 -28.62 22.09
C ASP A 408 -14.72 -29.97 21.48
N ILE A 409 -13.42 -30.25 21.39
CA ILE A 409 -12.90 -31.48 20.78
C ILE A 409 -13.24 -32.71 21.63
N THR A 410 -13.07 -32.63 22.96
CA THR A 410 -13.45 -33.72 23.87
C THR A 410 -14.95 -34.01 23.79
N LYS A 411 -15.78 -32.99 23.59
CA LYS A 411 -17.24 -33.16 23.44
C LYS A 411 -17.60 -33.84 22.12
N ASN A 412 -16.97 -33.43 21.01
CA ASN A 412 -17.29 -33.97 19.69
C ASN A 412 -16.66 -35.34 19.44
N ASN A 413 -15.68 -35.76 20.27
CA ASN A 413 -14.97 -37.04 20.16
C ASN A 413 -14.85 -37.72 21.54
N PRO A 414 -15.96 -38.23 22.12
CA PRO A 414 -15.95 -38.80 23.47
C PRO A 414 -15.17 -40.11 23.59
N GLU A 415 -14.95 -40.82 22.48
CA GLU A 415 -14.24 -42.11 22.42
C GLU A 415 -12.77 -41.99 21.96
N ALA A 416 -12.30 -40.77 21.64
CA ALA A 416 -10.94 -40.56 21.16
C ALA A 416 -9.91 -40.66 22.30
N ASP A 417 -8.75 -41.23 21.98
CA ASP A 417 -7.63 -41.34 22.93
C ASP A 417 -7.02 -39.97 23.25
N GLU A 418 -6.29 -39.88 24.37
CA GLU A 418 -5.70 -38.62 24.86
C GLU A 418 -4.77 -37.96 23.84
N GLU A 419 -3.97 -38.76 23.12
CA GLU A 419 -3.06 -38.29 22.06
C GLU A 419 -3.84 -37.75 20.85
N GLU A 420 -4.94 -38.41 20.47
CA GLU A 420 -5.78 -38.01 19.35
C GLU A 420 -6.48 -36.67 19.63
N ILE A 421 -6.98 -36.47 20.86
CA ILE A 421 -7.57 -35.20 21.30
C ILE A 421 -6.54 -34.08 21.19
N LEU A 422 -5.31 -34.30 21.67
CA LEU A 422 -4.24 -33.30 21.63
C LEU A 422 -3.83 -32.99 20.19
N GLU A 423 -3.76 -33.99 19.31
CA GLU A 423 -3.42 -33.81 17.90
C GLU A 423 -4.48 -33.00 17.16
N LYS A 424 -5.78 -33.32 17.35
CA LYS A 424 -6.90 -32.54 16.81
C LYS A 424 -6.90 -31.10 17.35
N CYS A 425 -6.55 -30.89 18.63
CA CYS A 425 -6.41 -29.55 19.19
C CYS A 425 -5.30 -28.75 18.47
N LYS A 426 -4.12 -29.36 18.30
CA LYS A 426 -3.01 -28.71 17.59
C LYS A 426 -3.40 -28.41 16.13
N GLU A 427 -4.06 -29.33 15.44
CA GLU A 427 -4.55 -29.14 14.06
C GLU A 427 -5.51 -27.95 13.93
N CYS A 428 -6.51 -27.86 14.81
CA CYS A 428 -7.47 -26.75 14.83
C CYS A 428 -6.80 -25.41 15.17
N LEU A 429 -5.79 -25.42 16.05
CA LEU A 429 -5.04 -24.22 16.41
C LEU A 429 -4.16 -23.75 15.24
N ILE A 430 -3.50 -24.68 14.54
CA ILE A 430 -2.74 -24.41 13.30
C ILE A 430 -3.64 -23.84 12.20
N ALA A 431 -4.92 -24.25 12.12
CA ALA A 431 -5.86 -23.67 11.16
C ALA A 431 -6.13 -22.17 11.39
N THR A 432 -5.87 -21.65 12.59
CA THR A 432 -5.97 -20.22 12.90
C THR A 432 -4.65 -19.46 12.71
N ALA A 433 -3.57 -20.15 12.34
CA ALA A 433 -2.25 -19.56 12.22
C ALA A 433 -2.08 -18.68 10.97
N THR A 434 -1.19 -17.70 11.07
CA THR A 434 -0.69 -16.92 9.93
C THR A 434 0.47 -17.63 9.25
N SER A 435 0.58 -17.49 7.93
CA SER A 435 1.65 -18.11 7.16
C SER A 435 3.02 -17.50 7.50
N ASP A 436 3.08 -16.19 7.80
CA ASP A 436 4.29 -15.54 8.31
C ASP A 436 4.65 -16.01 9.73
N GLY A 437 3.65 -16.26 10.59
CA GLY A 437 3.85 -16.82 11.92
C GLY A 437 4.45 -18.23 11.87
N VAL A 438 3.95 -19.09 10.98
CA VAL A 438 4.47 -20.45 10.78
C VAL A 438 5.92 -20.41 10.28
N VAL A 439 6.29 -19.50 9.37
CA VAL A 439 7.68 -19.34 8.91
C VAL A 439 8.59 -18.82 10.02
N ARG A 440 8.13 -17.85 10.82
CA ARG A 440 8.90 -17.37 11.98
C ARG A 440 9.14 -18.46 13.02
N ALA A 441 8.22 -19.42 13.14
CA ALA A 441 8.35 -20.54 14.06
C ALA A 441 9.39 -21.60 13.62
N GLU A 442 10.06 -21.44 12.47
CA GLU A 442 11.17 -22.30 12.07
C GLU A 442 12.37 -22.22 13.03
N LEU A 443 12.54 -21.07 13.69
CA LEU A 443 13.52 -20.86 14.76
C LEU A 443 12.89 -21.00 16.17
N SER A 444 11.75 -21.68 16.28
CA SER A 444 11.04 -21.85 17.55
C SER A 444 11.73 -22.83 18.50
N ALA A 445 11.26 -22.85 19.76
CA ALA A 445 11.71 -23.76 20.81
C ALA A 445 11.12 -25.17 20.69
N LEU A 446 10.37 -25.45 19.63
CA LEU A 446 9.79 -26.76 19.35
C LEU A 446 10.84 -27.71 18.74
N GLU A 447 10.67 -29.01 18.93
CA GLU A 447 11.51 -30.01 18.27
C GLU A 447 11.34 -29.93 16.75
N ARG A 448 12.44 -30.02 15.99
CA ARG A 448 12.41 -29.81 14.53
C ARG A 448 11.47 -30.78 13.80
N ASP A 449 11.43 -32.04 14.23
CA ASP A 449 10.57 -33.06 13.60
C ASP A 449 9.08 -32.74 13.83
N GLU A 450 8.73 -32.24 15.02
CA GLU A 450 7.37 -31.81 15.33
C GLU A 450 7.00 -30.54 14.56
N PHE A 451 7.91 -29.57 14.46
CA PHE A 451 7.68 -28.35 13.68
C PHE A 451 7.45 -28.65 12.18
N GLU A 452 8.29 -29.49 11.57
CA GLU A 452 8.15 -29.85 10.15
C GLU A 452 6.85 -30.62 9.87
N LYS A 453 6.36 -31.42 10.83
CA LYS A 453 5.02 -32.01 10.76
C LYS A 453 3.96 -30.91 10.61
N TRP A 454 3.92 -29.94 11.53
CA TRP A 454 2.88 -28.89 11.52
C TRP A 454 3.02 -27.90 10.36
N LYS A 455 4.24 -27.62 9.90
CA LYS A 455 4.52 -26.86 8.67
C LYS A 455 3.92 -27.57 7.45
N ARG A 456 4.09 -28.89 7.36
CA ARG A 456 3.47 -29.71 6.31
C ARG A 456 1.95 -29.74 6.42
N VAL A 457 1.40 -29.85 7.64
CA VAL A 457 -0.06 -29.78 7.86
C VAL A 457 -0.59 -28.45 7.33
N TYR A 458 0.01 -27.33 7.73
CA TYR A 458 -0.43 -25.99 7.33
C TYR A 458 -0.37 -25.75 5.81
N PHE A 459 0.75 -26.07 5.15
CA PHE A 459 0.93 -25.72 3.73
C PHE A 459 0.42 -26.76 2.73
N ASN A 460 0.30 -28.04 3.13
CA ASN A 460 0.00 -29.12 2.20
C ASN A 460 -1.30 -29.88 2.52
N GLN A 461 -1.77 -29.87 3.78
CA GLN A 461 -3.01 -30.56 4.17
C GLN A 461 -4.16 -29.58 4.41
N GLN A 462 -3.87 -28.44 5.04
CA GLN A 462 -4.85 -27.39 5.25
C GLN A 462 -4.82 -26.40 4.08
N HIS A 463 -6.00 -26.04 3.57
CA HIS A 463 -6.13 -25.14 2.43
C HIS A 463 -6.30 -23.68 2.87
N HIS A 464 -5.18 -22.96 2.98
CA HIS A 464 -5.12 -21.55 3.43
C HIS A 464 -4.89 -20.51 2.32
N ASP A 465 -4.59 -20.94 1.10
CA ASP A 465 -4.18 -20.04 0.01
C ASP A 465 -5.33 -19.16 -0.51
N SER A 466 -6.55 -19.70 -0.58
CA SER A 466 -7.73 -18.95 -1.01
C SER A 466 -9.04 -19.51 -0.48
N LEU A 467 -10.09 -18.69 -0.58
CA LEU A 467 -11.45 -19.11 -0.26
C LEU A 467 -11.93 -20.25 -1.17
N TYR A 468 -11.55 -20.21 -2.46
CA TYR A 468 -11.92 -21.22 -3.44
C TYR A 468 -11.29 -22.57 -3.13
N ASP A 469 -10.00 -22.58 -2.77
CA ASP A 469 -9.26 -23.82 -2.50
C ASP A 469 -9.85 -24.55 -1.29
N TYR A 470 -10.19 -23.81 -0.23
CA TYR A 470 -10.81 -24.37 0.97
C TYR A 470 -12.17 -25.02 0.69
N PHE A 471 -13.07 -24.32 -0.02
CA PHE A 471 -14.40 -24.84 -0.28
C PHE A 471 -14.40 -25.95 -1.32
N THR A 472 -13.49 -25.91 -2.30
CA THR A 472 -13.36 -26.99 -3.29
C THR A 472 -12.97 -28.30 -2.60
N ASP A 473 -11.96 -28.28 -1.72
CA ASP A 473 -11.59 -29.44 -0.92
C ASP A 473 -12.74 -29.95 -0.04
N TYR A 474 -13.46 -29.03 0.61
CA TYR A 474 -14.62 -29.38 1.44
C TYR A 474 -15.75 -30.04 0.65
N PHE A 475 -16.06 -29.54 -0.56
CA PHE A 475 -17.12 -30.12 -1.40
C PHE A 475 -16.68 -31.42 -2.09
N ASP A 476 -15.41 -31.56 -2.46
CA ASP A 476 -14.89 -32.75 -3.13
C ASP A 476 -14.66 -33.92 -2.14
N ASN A 477 -14.31 -33.65 -0.88
CA ASN A 477 -14.09 -34.66 0.17
C ASN A 477 -15.33 -35.01 1.00
N GLN A 478 -16.54 -34.76 0.49
CA GLN A 478 -17.80 -34.99 1.23
C GLN A 478 -18.03 -36.45 1.70
N GLU A 479 -17.30 -37.43 1.16
CA GLU A 479 -17.46 -38.84 1.54
C GLU A 479 -16.93 -39.19 2.95
N THR A 480 -16.13 -38.34 3.61
CA THR A 480 -15.51 -38.66 4.93
C THR A 480 -15.86 -37.73 6.09
N THR A 481 -16.40 -36.52 5.84
CA THR A 481 -16.57 -35.47 6.87
C THR A 481 -17.96 -34.79 6.84
N SER A 482 -19.01 -35.55 6.51
CA SER A 482 -20.37 -35.03 6.45
C SER A 482 -20.89 -34.64 7.85
N ASP A 483 -20.78 -33.35 8.23
CA ASP A 483 -21.61 -32.80 9.31
C ASP A 483 -23.07 -32.84 8.82
N PRO A 484 -23.95 -33.69 9.42
CA PRO A 484 -25.32 -33.88 8.95
C PRO A 484 -26.19 -32.62 9.06
N ASN A 485 -25.68 -31.53 9.65
CA ASN A 485 -26.38 -30.27 9.91
C ASN A 485 -25.79 -29.05 9.16
N GLY A 486 -24.78 -29.24 8.31
CA GLY A 486 -24.22 -28.23 7.41
C GLY A 486 -23.12 -27.38 8.05
N HIS A 487 -22.16 -26.96 7.21
CA HIS A 487 -20.92 -26.31 7.65
C HIS A 487 -21.12 -24.89 8.21
N LEU A 488 -20.54 -24.64 9.38
CA LEU A 488 -20.45 -23.32 10.02
C LEU A 488 -18.99 -22.90 10.13
N LEU A 489 -18.61 -21.79 9.50
CA LEU A 489 -17.21 -21.37 9.36
C LEU A 489 -16.99 -19.90 9.71
N ILE A 490 -15.99 -19.61 10.51
CA ILE A 490 -15.47 -18.26 10.75
C ILE A 490 -14.11 -18.15 10.06
N ILE A 491 -14.00 -17.23 9.11
CA ILE A 491 -12.77 -16.98 8.36
C ILE A 491 -12.16 -15.66 8.83
N ASN A 492 -10.95 -15.71 9.33
CA ASN A 492 -10.12 -14.52 9.58
C ASN A 492 -9.33 -14.20 8.31
N THR A 493 -9.39 -12.95 7.84
CA THR A 493 -8.68 -12.52 6.64
C THR A 493 -8.08 -11.12 6.78
N PHE A 494 -7.02 -10.85 6.03
CA PHE A 494 -6.41 -9.52 5.91
C PHE A 494 -6.82 -8.83 4.59
N SER A 495 -7.70 -9.46 3.81
CA SER A 495 -8.24 -8.89 2.58
C SER A 495 -9.14 -7.69 2.89
N ASN A 496 -9.29 -6.78 1.93
CA ASN A 496 -10.21 -5.66 2.06
C ASN A 496 -11.67 -6.16 2.08
N ILE A 497 -12.55 -5.55 2.88
CA ILE A 497 -13.99 -5.82 2.92
C ILE A 497 -14.70 -5.58 1.58
N ASN A 498 -14.10 -4.84 0.65
CA ASN A 498 -14.64 -4.63 -0.69
C ASN A 498 -14.24 -5.71 -1.70
N THR A 499 -13.54 -6.76 -1.27
CA THR A 499 -13.18 -7.89 -2.14
C THR A 499 -14.45 -8.60 -2.62
N ASP A 500 -14.56 -8.88 -3.92
CA ASP A 500 -15.71 -9.56 -4.49
C ASP A 500 -15.68 -11.06 -4.18
N VAL A 501 -16.23 -11.43 -3.02
CA VAL A 501 -16.28 -12.81 -2.53
C VAL A 501 -17.13 -13.71 -3.42
N LYS A 502 -18.14 -13.18 -4.13
CA LYS A 502 -18.93 -13.98 -5.07
C LYS A 502 -18.06 -14.45 -6.23
N SER A 503 -17.21 -13.57 -6.76
CA SER A 503 -16.26 -13.94 -7.81
C SER A 503 -15.24 -14.98 -7.35
N CYS A 504 -14.88 -14.99 -6.07
CA CYS A 504 -13.95 -15.98 -5.50
C CYS A 504 -14.56 -17.39 -5.44
N LEU A 505 -15.88 -17.54 -5.28
CA LEU A 505 -16.53 -18.83 -5.00
C LEU A 505 -17.04 -19.60 -6.22
N GLN A 506 -16.83 -19.09 -7.45
CA GLN A 506 -17.07 -19.60 -8.83
C GLN A 506 -18.15 -20.67 -9.12
N LYS A 507 -18.37 -21.67 -8.25
CA LYS A 507 -19.28 -22.82 -8.39
C LYS A 507 -20.45 -22.84 -7.39
N VAL A 508 -20.51 -21.96 -6.39
CA VAL A 508 -21.53 -22.00 -5.32
C VAL A 508 -22.41 -20.75 -5.33
N ASN A 509 -23.73 -20.94 -5.36
CA ASN A 509 -24.69 -19.85 -5.18
C ASN A 509 -24.64 -19.34 -3.74
N CYS A 510 -24.27 -18.08 -3.57
CA CYS A 510 -24.04 -17.48 -2.26
C CYS A 510 -24.75 -16.13 -2.09
N GLN A 511 -25.35 -15.97 -0.91
CA GLN A 511 -25.83 -14.70 -0.39
C GLN A 511 -24.67 -14.04 0.35
N VAL A 512 -24.15 -12.92 -0.18
CA VAL A 512 -23.07 -12.15 0.46
C VAL A 512 -23.62 -10.82 0.93
N ASP A 513 -23.60 -10.61 2.24
CA ASP A 513 -24.05 -9.37 2.88
C ASP A 513 -22.93 -8.80 3.77
N LYS A 514 -22.86 -7.47 3.89
CA LYS A 514 -21.94 -6.79 4.81
C LYS A 514 -22.70 -6.37 6.05
N LEU A 515 -22.16 -6.67 7.24
CA LEU A 515 -22.84 -6.40 8.49
C LEU A 515 -23.10 -4.89 8.71
N SER A 516 -22.23 -4.04 8.19
CA SER A 516 -22.35 -2.57 8.26
C SER A 516 -23.55 -1.98 7.50
N ILE A 517 -24.20 -2.77 6.63
CA ILE A 517 -25.40 -2.34 5.89
C ILE A 517 -26.61 -2.33 6.82
N PHE A 518 -26.65 -3.22 7.81
CA PHE A 518 -27.78 -3.35 8.72
C PHE A 518 -27.70 -2.31 9.82
N LYS A 519 -28.83 -1.67 10.11
CA LYS A 519 -28.95 -0.68 11.18
C LYS A 519 -29.84 -1.11 12.33
N THR A 520 -30.52 -2.26 12.21
CA THR A 520 -31.44 -2.82 13.20
C THR A 520 -31.34 -4.35 13.22
N GLU A 521 -31.61 -4.97 14.37
CA GLU A 521 -31.70 -6.43 14.51
C GLU A 521 -32.74 -7.03 13.56
N ALA A 522 -33.87 -6.34 13.36
CA ALA A 522 -34.97 -6.80 12.52
C ALA A 522 -34.57 -6.92 11.03
N GLN A 523 -33.80 -5.96 10.50
CA GLN A 523 -33.32 -6.00 9.11
C GLN A 523 -32.42 -7.22 8.88
N LEU A 524 -31.45 -7.43 9.78
CA LEU A 524 -30.56 -8.58 9.73
C LEU A 524 -31.34 -9.90 9.87
N SER A 525 -32.23 -9.98 10.85
CA SER A 525 -33.04 -11.16 11.11
C SER A 525 -33.90 -11.55 9.91
N ASN A 526 -34.56 -10.58 9.27
CA ASN A 526 -35.36 -10.84 8.08
C ASN A 526 -34.52 -11.34 6.90
N ARG A 527 -33.31 -10.78 6.74
CA ARG A 527 -32.38 -11.16 5.67
C ARG A 527 -31.82 -12.57 5.86
N VAL A 528 -31.46 -12.94 7.10
CA VAL A 528 -31.00 -14.29 7.46
C VAL A 528 -32.16 -15.29 7.38
N LYS A 529 -33.36 -14.91 7.84
CA LYS A 529 -34.56 -15.74 7.75
C LYS A 529 -34.92 -16.06 6.29
N HIS A 530 -34.79 -15.09 5.39
CA HIS A 530 -34.99 -15.32 3.95
C HIS A 530 -34.01 -16.37 3.41
N PHE A 531 -32.73 -16.30 3.77
CA PHE A 531 -31.74 -17.31 3.37
C PHE A 531 -32.14 -18.73 3.81
N TRP A 532 -32.60 -18.91 5.04
CA TRP A 532 -33.02 -20.21 5.58
C TRP A 532 -34.43 -20.65 5.16
N SER A 533 -35.16 -19.84 4.39
CA SER A 533 -36.46 -20.22 3.84
C SER A 533 -36.33 -21.17 2.64
N GLU A 534 -37.43 -21.84 2.27
CA GLU A 534 -37.51 -22.67 1.06
C GLU A 534 -37.42 -21.86 -0.25
N GLU A 535 -37.73 -20.56 -0.20
CA GLU A 535 -37.74 -19.66 -1.36
C GLU A 535 -36.32 -19.30 -1.83
N SER A 536 -35.30 -19.48 -0.97
CA SER A 536 -33.91 -19.17 -1.28
C SER A 536 -33.20 -20.36 -1.93
N ASN A 537 -32.70 -20.15 -3.15
CA ASN A 537 -31.84 -21.07 -3.90
C ASN A 537 -30.35 -20.97 -3.53
N ASP A 538 -29.97 -20.07 -2.63
CA ASP A 538 -28.58 -19.91 -2.18
C ASP A 538 -28.20 -21.05 -1.23
N GLN A 539 -27.03 -21.64 -1.46
CA GLN A 539 -26.48 -22.73 -0.64
C GLN A 539 -25.58 -22.22 0.48
N MET A 540 -25.00 -21.02 0.33
CA MET A 540 -24.04 -20.47 1.28
C MET A 540 -24.38 -19.03 1.68
N LEU A 541 -24.53 -18.77 2.98
CA LEU A 541 -24.64 -17.43 3.54
C LEU A 541 -23.26 -16.92 3.94
N ILE A 542 -22.88 -15.73 3.48
CA ILE A 542 -21.61 -15.09 3.80
C ILE A 542 -21.90 -13.72 4.40
N LEU A 543 -21.50 -13.55 5.65
CA LEU A 543 -21.56 -12.27 6.34
C LEU A 543 -20.15 -11.70 6.48
N GLN A 544 -19.88 -10.58 5.82
CA GLN A 544 -18.60 -9.87 5.94
C GLN A 544 -18.68 -8.85 7.06
N CYS A 545 -17.70 -8.90 7.97
CA CYS A 545 -17.59 -8.02 9.13
C CYS A 545 -16.19 -7.42 9.15
N ASP A 546 -16.10 -6.10 9.17
CA ASP A 546 -14.84 -5.40 9.46
C ASP A 546 -14.79 -5.10 10.95
N VAL A 547 -13.77 -5.66 11.59
CA VAL A 547 -13.57 -5.64 13.04
C VAL A 547 -13.32 -4.21 13.57
N THR A 548 -12.88 -3.29 12.70
CA THR A 548 -12.62 -1.90 13.08
C THR A 548 -13.84 -1.01 13.00
N THR A 549 -14.77 -1.30 12.09
CA THR A 549 -15.94 -0.44 11.82
C THR A 549 -17.21 -0.92 12.50
N VAL A 550 -17.35 -2.23 12.74
CA VAL A 550 -18.55 -2.83 13.35
C VAL A 550 -18.32 -3.13 14.83
N SER A 551 -19.30 -2.84 15.69
CA SER A 551 -19.19 -3.16 17.11
C SER A 551 -19.16 -4.68 17.35
N THR A 552 -18.31 -5.10 18.28
CA THR A 552 -18.15 -6.50 18.70
C THR A 552 -19.50 -7.16 19.03
N GLY A 553 -20.43 -6.43 19.67
CA GLY A 553 -21.77 -6.94 19.97
C GLY A 553 -22.65 -7.20 18.75
N CYS A 554 -22.55 -6.40 17.69
CA CYS A 554 -23.30 -6.66 16.45
C CYS A 554 -22.81 -7.96 15.77
N ILE A 555 -21.50 -8.21 15.76
CA ILE A 555 -20.93 -9.43 15.18
C ILE A 555 -21.41 -10.67 15.97
N LYS A 556 -21.42 -10.58 17.30
CA LYS A 556 -21.93 -11.63 18.20
C LYS A 556 -23.42 -11.90 17.99
N LEU A 557 -24.23 -10.84 17.93
CA LEU A 557 -25.66 -10.94 17.69
C LEU A 557 -25.95 -11.56 16.32
N ALA A 558 -25.21 -11.18 15.29
CA ALA A 558 -25.39 -11.73 13.95
C ALA A 558 -25.14 -13.24 13.90
N LYS A 559 -24.07 -13.71 14.55
CA LYS A 559 -23.81 -15.14 14.71
C LYS A 559 -24.97 -15.85 15.43
N PHE A 560 -25.43 -15.30 16.55
CA PHE A 560 -26.54 -15.88 17.32
C PHE A 560 -27.83 -15.98 16.49
N ILE A 561 -28.14 -14.96 15.69
CA ILE A 561 -29.30 -14.95 14.78
C ILE A 561 -29.16 -16.07 13.72
N ILE A 562 -27.96 -16.24 13.14
CA ILE A 562 -27.71 -17.31 12.17
C ILE A 562 -27.92 -18.69 12.81
N GLU A 563 -27.40 -18.91 14.02
CA GLU A 563 -27.57 -20.16 14.77
C GLU A 563 -29.06 -20.43 15.09
N GLN A 564 -29.80 -19.41 15.52
CA GLN A 564 -31.23 -19.53 15.82
C GLN A 564 -32.01 -20.00 14.58
N PHE A 565 -31.87 -19.32 13.45
CA PHE A 565 -32.59 -19.69 12.23
C PHE A 565 -32.11 -21.01 11.62
N ARG A 566 -30.83 -21.37 11.77
CA ARG A 566 -30.32 -22.70 11.39
C ARG A 566 -31.01 -23.80 12.20
N ASN A 567 -31.11 -23.65 13.52
CA ASN A 567 -31.76 -24.65 14.37
C ASN A 567 -33.26 -24.78 14.05
N GLU A 568 -33.94 -23.66 13.78
CA GLU A 568 -35.32 -23.65 13.30
C GLU A 568 -35.45 -24.39 11.95
N PHE A 569 -34.52 -24.17 11.02
CA PHE A 569 -34.48 -24.84 9.72
C PHE A 569 -34.24 -26.35 9.85
N ILE A 570 -33.26 -26.78 10.67
CA ILE A 570 -32.97 -28.21 10.90
C ILE A 570 -34.20 -28.91 11.49
N THR A 571 -34.87 -28.29 12.46
CA THR A 571 -36.08 -28.84 13.09
C THR A 571 -37.21 -29.03 12.06
N LYS A 572 -37.38 -28.06 11.15
CA LYS A 572 -38.37 -28.16 10.06
C LYS A 572 -37.98 -29.17 9.00
N LYS A 573 -36.70 -29.25 8.63
CA LYS A 573 -36.17 -30.22 7.66
C LYS A 573 -36.44 -31.66 8.09
N GLY A 574 -36.32 -31.96 9.39
CA GLY A 574 -36.68 -33.28 9.93
C GLY A 574 -38.16 -33.67 9.80
N GLN A 575 -39.04 -32.71 9.45
CA GLN A 575 -40.48 -32.90 9.25
C GLN A 575 -40.90 -32.87 7.77
N MET A 576 -39.96 -32.62 6.85
CA MET A 576 -40.25 -32.48 5.41
C MET A 576 -40.07 -33.79 4.64
N GLU A 577 -40.95 -34.03 3.66
CA GLU A 577 -40.93 -35.24 2.80
C GLU A 577 -39.95 -35.15 1.62
N HIS A 578 -39.43 -33.96 1.30
CA HIS A 578 -38.51 -33.73 0.18
C HIS A 578 -37.07 -33.43 0.63
N ILE A 579 -36.08 -33.87 -0.17
CA ILE A 579 -34.66 -33.65 0.11
C ILE A 579 -34.32 -32.18 -0.18
N VAL A 580 -34.23 -31.38 0.87
CA VAL A 580 -33.75 -29.98 0.79
C VAL A 580 -32.21 -29.98 0.81
N PRO A 581 -31.56 -29.27 -0.13
CA PRO A 581 -30.09 -29.17 -0.17
C PRO A 581 -29.55 -28.59 1.13
N MET A 582 -28.35 -29.03 1.52
CA MET A 582 -27.70 -28.53 2.73
C MET A 582 -27.30 -27.07 2.54
N LYS A 583 -27.55 -26.25 3.58
CA LYS A 583 -27.18 -24.84 3.61
C LYS A 583 -26.03 -24.62 4.57
N HIS A 584 -25.07 -23.80 4.15
CA HIS A 584 -23.84 -23.48 4.87
C HIS A 584 -23.83 -22.01 5.27
N ALA A 585 -23.16 -21.67 6.37
CA ALA A 585 -22.98 -20.28 6.78
C ALA A 585 -21.53 -19.97 7.12
N CYS A 586 -21.08 -18.79 6.69
CA CYS A 586 -19.73 -18.32 6.87
C CYS A 586 -19.73 -16.86 7.34
N ILE A 587 -18.93 -16.56 8.37
CA ILE A 587 -18.65 -15.19 8.80
C ILE A 587 -17.20 -14.89 8.44
N ILE A 588 -16.98 -13.85 7.63
CA ILE A 588 -15.64 -13.39 7.24
C ILE A 588 -15.30 -12.17 8.09
N LEU A 589 -14.28 -12.29 8.93
CA LEU A 589 -13.72 -11.22 9.75
C LEU A 589 -12.53 -10.60 9.03
N HIS A 590 -12.70 -9.35 8.60
CA HIS A 590 -11.63 -8.55 8.02
C HIS A 590 -10.83 -7.88 9.14
N ILE A 591 -9.55 -8.27 9.25
CA ILE A 591 -8.62 -7.86 10.31
C ILE A 591 -7.49 -7.05 9.68
N HIS A 592 -7.03 -6.02 10.38
CA HIS A 592 -5.89 -5.21 9.98
C HIS A 592 -4.63 -5.62 10.76
N ARG A 593 -3.52 -5.91 10.05
CA ARG A 593 -2.26 -6.42 10.66
C ARG A 593 -1.57 -5.43 11.60
N ASP A 594 -1.82 -4.14 11.44
CA ASP A 594 -1.18 -3.04 12.18
C ASP A 594 -1.88 -2.68 13.49
N GLN A 595 -3.09 -3.18 13.72
CA GLN A 595 -3.88 -2.87 14.91
C GLN A 595 -3.97 -4.10 15.81
N GLU A 596 -3.71 -3.91 17.11
CA GLU A 596 -4.15 -4.88 18.12
C GLU A 596 -5.68 -4.85 18.12
N SER A 597 -6.30 -5.82 17.44
CA SER A 597 -7.76 -5.92 17.40
C SER A 597 -8.30 -6.04 18.82
N THR A 598 -9.11 -5.07 19.25
CA THR A 598 -9.84 -5.09 20.53
C THR A 598 -10.92 -6.18 20.56
N PHE A 599 -11.26 -6.75 19.41
CA PHE A 599 -12.12 -7.92 19.30
C PHE A 599 -11.40 -9.16 19.85
N SER A 600 -11.84 -9.63 21.02
CA SER A 600 -11.58 -11.01 21.44
C SER A 600 -12.29 -11.92 20.45
N SER A 601 -11.54 -12.82 19.82
CA SER A 601 -12.09 -13.75 18.83
C SER A 601 -13.22 -14.61 19.39
N PHE A 602 -13.93 -15.29 18.50
CA PHE A 602 -14.89 -16.29 18.92
C PHE A 602 -14.19 -17.44 19.64
N ASN A 603 -14.83 -17.98 20.68
CA ASN A 603 -14.36 -19.22 21.30
C ASN A 603 -14.64 -20.44 20.40
N PHE A 604 -13.88 -21.52 20.58
CA PHE A 604 -14.10 -22.77 19.82
C PHE A 604 -15.39 -23.49 20.24
N MET A 605 -15.85 -23.28 21.48
CA MET A 605 -17.09 -23.87 22.02
C MET A 605 -18.38 -23.43 21.31
N CYS A 606 -18.31 -22.48 20.39
CA CYS A 606 -19.49 -22.02 19.68
C CYS A 606 -19.97 -22.93 18.55
N GLY A 607 -19.24 -24.00 18.24
CA GLY A 607 -19.61 -24.94 17.18
C GLY A 607 -19.38 -24.43 15.75
N TRP A 608 -18.64 -23.32 15.60
CA TRP A 608 -18.15 -22.85 14.29
C TRP A 608 -16.68 -23.21 14.15
N LYS A 609 -16.31 -23.81 13.01
CA LYS A 609 -14.89 -24.04 12.68
C LYS A 609 -14.24 -22.69 12.42
N GLN A 610 -13.02 -22.49 12.92
CA GLN A 610 -12.26 -21.25 12.71
C GLN A 610 -11.08 -21.53 11.78
N ILE A 611 -10.87 -20.65 10.81
CA ILE A 611 -9.73 -20.74 9.89
C ILE A 611 -9.21 -19.34 9.55
N THR A 612 -7.91 -19.22 9.33
CA THR A 612 -7.29 -18.01 8.81
C THR A 612 -6.99 -18.20 7.33
N ILE A 613 -7.59 -17.36 6.47
CA ILE A 613 -7.30 -17.28 5.03
C ILE A 613 -6.85 -15.86 4.74
N GLU A 614 -5.54 -15.65 4.58
CA GLU A 614 -4.96 -14.31 4.47
C GLU A 614 -5.53 -13.50 3.30
N THR A 615 -5.67 -14.16 2.14
CA THR A 615 -6.22 -13.58 0.90
C THR A 615 -7.43 -14.34 0.40
N LEU A 616 -8.57 -13.66 0.30
CA LEU A 616 -9.81 -14.27 -0.22
C LEU A 616 -9.73 -14.52 -1.72
N SER A 617 -9.11 -13.61 -2.47
CA SER A 617 -8.80 -13.77 -3.88
C SER A 617 -7.48 -14.55 -3.98
N GLY A 618 -7.52 -15.78 -4.48
CA GLY A 618 -6.32 -16.61 -4.58
C GLY A 618 -5.20 -15.92 -5.36
N SER A 619 -3.95 -16.12 -4.91
CA SER A 619 -2.80 -15.68 -5.68
C SER A 619 -2.47 -16.70 -6.77
N ASN A 620 -2.12 -16.22 -7.97
CA ASN A 620 -1.61 -17.06 -9.06
C ASN A 620 -0.28 -17.78 -8.74
N VAL A 621 0.25 -17.61 -7.53
CA VAL A 621 1.55 -18.13 -7.07
C VAL A 621 1.30 -18.73 -5.68
N SER A 622 1.52 -20.03 -5.53
CA SER A 622 1.35 -20.75 -4.27
C SER A 622 2.38 -20.32 -3.23
N THR A 623 1.96 -20.15 -1.98
CA THR A 623 2.86 -19.78 -0.88
C THR A 623 3.92 -20.87 -0.62
N SER A 624 3.52 -22.14 -0.67
CA SER A 624 4.41 -23.30 -0.52
C SER A 624 5.53 -23.32 -1.56
N GLY A 625 5.23 -22.99 -2.82
CA GLY A 625 6.22 -22.91 -3.90
C GLY A 625 7.17 -21.69 -3.80
N LEU A 626 6.84 -20.65 -3.02
CA LEU A 626 7.75 -19.54 -2.70
C LEU A 626 8.63 -19.84 -1.49
N LEU A 627 8.20 -20.77 -0.63
CA LEU A 627 8.95 -21.25 0.52
C LEU A 627 9.95 -22.35 0.12
N GLY A 628 9.63 -23.15 -0.89
CA GLY A 628 10.50 -24.20 -1.41
C GLY A 628 11.57 -23.70 -2.38
N GLY A 629 12.84 -23.89 -2.02
CA GLY A 629 13.98 -23.78 -2.93
C GLY A 629 14.77 -22.47 -2.86
N SER A 630 15.86 -22.41 -3.62
CA SER A 630 16.67 -21.20 -3.79
C SER A 630 15.89 -20.13 -4.58
N LEU A 631 16.28 -18.86 -4.43
CA LEU A 631 15.71 -17.77 -5.23
C LEU A 631 15.81 -18.03 -6.74
N SER A 632 16.88 -18.69 -7.20
CA SER A 632 17.01 -19.13 -8.59
C SER A 632 15.93 -20.13 -9.00
N SER A 633 15.68 -21.17 -8.21
CA SER A 633 14.65 -22.17 -8.54
C SER A 633 13.24 -21.57 -8.53
N ILE A 634 12.96 -20.62 -7.61
CA ILE A 634 11.67 -19.92 -7.56
C ILE A 634 11.44 -19.12 -8.85
N VAL A 635 12.47 -18.42 -9.32
CA VAL A 635 12.41 -17.55 -10.51
C VAL A 635 12.41 -18.35 -11.82
N ASP A 636 12.82 -19.62 -11.76
CA ASP A 636 12.74 -20.56 -12.89
C ASP A 636 11.41 -21.32 -12.97
N SER A 637 10.69 -21.46 -11.85
CA SER A 637 9.47 -22.29 -11.77
C SER A 637 8.26 -21.50 -11.25
N THR A 638 8.16 -21.31 -9.94
CA THR A 638 6.98 -20.79 -9.25
C THR A 638 6.64 -19.34 -9.63
N TYR A 639 7.64 -18.47 -9.78
CA TYR A 639 7.44 -17.07 -10.12
C TYR A 639 8.40 -16.60 -11.22
N PRO A 640 8.08 -16.89 -12.50
CA PRO A 640 8.99 -16.71 -13.63
C PRO A 640 9.54 -15.29 -13.77
N PHE A 641 10.84 -15.18 -14.11
CA PHE A 641 11.52 -13.90 -14.36
C PHE A 641 10.77 -13.01 -15.37
N GLU A 642 10.17 -13.62 -16.40
CA GLU A 642 9.37 -12.96 -17.43
C GLU A 642 8.21 -12.17 -16.81
N LYS A 643 7.54 -12.76 -15.81
CA LYS A 643 6.42 -12.16 -15.10
C LYS A 643 6.88 -11.04 -14.18
N ILE A 644 8.02 -11.21 -13.50
CA ILE A 644 8.66 -10.17 -12.68
C ILE A 644 9.02 -8.97 -13.57
N LEU A 645 9.67 -9.22 -14.69
CA LEU A 645 10.07 -8.20 -15.65
C LEU A 645 8.84 -7.45 -16.17
N GLN A 646 7.79 -8.16 -16.58
CA GLN A 646 6.56 -7.53 -17.07
C GLN A 646 5.92 -6.57 -16.05
N GLN A 647 5.95 -6.91 -14.76
CA GLN A 647 5.37 -6.08 -13.70
C GLN A 647 6.25 -4.87 -13.36
N GLU A 648 7.57 -5.03 -13.34
CA GLU A 648 8.51 -4.00 -12.88
C GLU A 648 9.10 -3.14 -14.00
N LEU A 649 8.98 -3.57 -15.27
CA LEU A 649 9.63 -2.91 -16.42
C LEU A 649 9.27 -1.42 -16.51
N LEU A 650 8.00 -1.07 -16.36
CA LEU A 650 7.56 0.33 -16.42
C LEU A 650 8.22 1.18 -15.32
N TRP A 651 8.32 0.64 -14.10
CA TRP A 651 9.00 1.31 -12.99
C TRP A 651 10.50 1.45 -13.27
N CYS A 652 11.15 0.40 -13.78
CA CYS A 652 12.56 0.47 -14.17
C CYS A 652 12.81 1.52 -15.25
N LEU A 653 11.93 1.62 -16.26
CA LEU A 653 12.01 2.64 -17.31
C LEU A 653 11.79 4.06 -16.75
N SER A 654 10.91 4.22 -15.77
CA SER A 654 10.67 5.52 -15.11
C SER A 654 11.86 6.05 -14.29
N CYS A 655 12.83 5.20 -13.97
CA CYS A 655 14.07 5.64 -13.32
C CYS A 655 14.96 6.49 -14.25
N MET A 656 14.72 6.43 -15.56
CA MET A 656 15.50 7.13 -16.58
C MET A 656 14.83 8.44 -16.97
N LYS A 657 15.46 9.56 -16.63
CA LYS A 657 15.00 10.90 -16.96
C LYS A 657 15.47 11.29 -18.36
N TYR A 658 14.59 11.16 -19.34
CA TYR A 658 14.82 11.62 -20.71
C TYR A 658 14.46 13.12 -20.86
N PRO A 659 14.98 13.82 -21.90
CA PRO A 659 14.56 15.18 -22.21
C PRO A 659 13.07 15.26 -22.55
N SER A 660 12.38 16.31 -22.11
CA SER A 660 10.93 16.53 -22.30
C SER A 660 10.57 16.81 -23.76
N ASN A 661 10.53 15.78 -24.61
CA ASN A 661 10.12 15.87 -26.00
C ASN A 661 9.26 14.63 -26.39
N ASP A 662 8.44 14.75 -27.43
CA ASP A 662 7.54 13.67 -27.88
C ASP A 662 8.30 12.40 -28.29
N LYS A 663 9.56 12.56 -28.73
CA LYS A 663 10.43 11.44 -29.10
C LYS A 663 10.79 10.57 -27.89
N SER A 664 11.01 11.16 -26.72
CA SER A 664 11.32 10.45 -25.48
C SER A 664 10.15 9.61 -24.99
N ILE A 665 8.92 10.14 -25.06
CA ILE A 665 7.70 9.42 -24.65
C ILE A 665 7.47 8.22 -25.57
N ASN A 666 7.55 8.44 -26.89
CA ASN A 666 7.44 7.36 -27.88
C ASN A 666 8.55 6.32 -27.71
N HIS A 667 9.76 6.74 -27.34
CA HIS A 667 10.88 5.83 -27.07
C HIS A 667 10.60 4.94 -25.86
N ILE A 668 10.19 5.49 -24.71
CA ILE A 668 9.82 4.69 -23.52
C ILE A 668 8.71 3.69 -23.84
N LYS A 669 7.68 4.13 -24.58
CA LYS A 669 6.59 3.24 -25.02
C LYS A 669 7.12 2.10 -25.91
N THR A 670 8.00 2.42 -26.85
CA THR A 670 8.64 1.45 -27.74
C THR A 670 9.49 0.44 -26.95
N LEU A 671 10.27 0.90 -25.96
CA LEU A 671 11.07 0.02 -25.09
C LEU A 671 10.17 -0.94 -24.31
N ASN A 672 9.10 -0.43 -23.69
CA ASN A 672 8.18 -1.26 -22.90
C ASN A 672 7.52 -2.35 -23.76
N GLU A 673 7.14 -2.03 -24.99
CA GLU A 673 6.55 -3.00 -25.93
C GLU A 673 7.58 -3.97 -26.53
N LYS A 674 8.79 -3.50 -26.84
CA LYS A 674 9.82 -4.30 -27.53
C LYS A 674 10.55 -5.25 -26.58
N ILE A 675 10.93 -4.82 -25.37
CA ILE A 675 11.69 -5.67 -24.41
C ILE A 675 10.98 -6.99 -24.16
N LEU A 676 9.65 -6.97 -23.99
CA LEU A 676 8.85 -8.16 -23.72
C LEU A 676 8.67 -9.09 -24.94
N LYS A 677 8.95 -8.63 -26.16
CA LYS A 677 8.79 -9.41 -27.40
C LYS A 677 10.02 -10.24 -27.78
N TYR A 678 11.19 -9.99 -27.19
CA TYR A 678 12.43 -10.67 -27.55
C TYR A 678 12.94 -11.61 -26.43
N PRO A 679 12.72 -12.93 -26.54
CA PRO A 679 13.10 -13.89 -25.50
C PRO A 679 14.62 -13.97 -25.25
N ASN A 680 15.45 -13.80 -26.29
CA ASN A 680 16.92 -13.80 -26.14
C ASN A 680 17.38 -12.65 -25.23
N PHE A 681 16.76 -11.47 -25.35
CA PHE A 681 17.07 -10.33 -24.48
C PHE A 681 16.72 -10.63 -23.02
N ILE A 682 15.54 -11.21 -22.80
CA ILE A 682 15.08 -11.62 -21.46
C ILE A 682 16.03 -12.66 -20.86
N LYS A 683 16.50 -13.62 -21.66
CA LYS A 683 17.49 -14.63 -21.25
C LYS A 683 18.81 -13.99 -20.82
N CYS A 684 19.35 -13.05 -21.61
CA CYS A 684 20.57 -12.31 -21.27
C CYS A 684 20.43 -11.49 -19.97
N LEU A 685 19.28 -10.83 -19.78
CA LEU A 685 18.95 -10.13 -18.53
C LEU A 685 18.92 -11.11 -17.35
N LYS A 686 18.19 -12.23 -17.50
CA LYS A 686 18.01 -13.25 -16.47
C LYS A 686 19.34 -13.81 -15.97
N VAL A 687 20.22 -14.25 -16.89
CA VAL A 687 21.54 -14.81 -16.53
C VAL A 687 22.36 -13.82 -15.71
N ARG A 688 22.46 -12.58 -16.17
CA ARG A 688 23.26 -11.54 -15.51
C ARG A 688 22.73 -11.17 -14.13
N ILE A 689 21.41 -11.08 -13.98
CA ILE A 689 20.77 -10.74 -12.71
C ILE A 689 20.93 -11.89 -11.72
N LEU A 690 20.77 -13.14 -12.15
CA LEU A 690 20.99 -14.31 -11.30
C LEU A 690 22.45 -14.40 -10.81
N GLU A 691 23.44 -14.08 -11.66
CA GLU A 691 24.83 -13.95 -11.20
C GLU A 691 25.00 -12.86 -10.14
N TRP A 692 24.38 -11.70 -10.34
CA TRP A 692 24.45 -10.59 -9.39
C TRP A 692 23.82 -10.94 -8.04
N ILE A 693 22.70 -11.67 -8.04
CA ILE A 693 22.04 -12.08 -6.80
C ILE A 693 22.82 -13.18 -6.07
N LYS A 694 23.44 -14.13 -6.78
CA LYS A 694 24.32 -15.14 -6.16
C LYS A 694 25.49 -14.54 -5.39
N GLN A 695 25.91 -13.31 -5.72
CA GLN A 695 26.98 -12.59 -5.03
C GLN A 695 26.49 -11.85 -3.78
N GLN A 696 25.18 -11.71 -3.57
CA GLN A 696 24.61 -11.10 -2.36
C GLN A 696 24.45 -12.16 -1.26
N PRO A 697 24.65 -11.81 0.02
CA PRO A 697 24.37 -12.73 1.12
C PRO A 697 22.85 -13.00 1.17
N THR A 698 22.44 -14.23 0.84
CA THR A 698 21.05 -14.69 0.91
C THR A 698 20.90 -15.65 2.08
N ASN A 699 21.05 -15.17 3.31
CA ASN A 699 20.67 -15.98 4.47
C ASN A 699 19.25 -15.59 4.88
N ASP A 700 18.34 -16.56 4.83
CA ASP A 700 16.95 -16.54 5.35
C ASP A 700 16.11 -15.28 5.07
N TRP A 701 16.15 -14.79 3.83
CA TRP A 701 15.35 -13.63 3.39
C TRP A 701 13.84 -13.80 3.64
N GLN A 702 13.31 -15.02 3.57
CA GLN A 702 11.90 -15.32 3.88
C GLN A 702 11.57 -15.01 5.34
N TYR A 703 12.46 -15.39 6.26
CA TYR A 703 12.34 -15.09 7.68
C TYR A 703 12.50 -13.59 7.95
N GLU A 704 13.40 -12.90 7.25
CA GLU A 704 13.56 -11.45 7.36
C GLU A 704 12.28 -10.69 6.92
N VAL A 705 11.63 -11.14 5.84
CA VAL A 705 10.35 -10.56 5.39
C VAL A 705 9.24 -10.83 6.40
N ALA A 706 9.15 -12.05 6.93
CA ALA A 706 8.15 -12.42 7.93
C ALA A 706 8.33 -11.65 9.26
N SER A 707 9.57 -11.41 9.66
CA SER A 707 9.91 -10.74 10.92
C SER A 707 9.83 -9.20 10.84
N ASN A 708 9.92 -8.62 9.64
CA ASN A 708 9.90 -7.17 9.46
C ASN A 708 8.48 -6.64 9.19
N LYS A 709 7.87 -6.05 10.22
CA LYS A 709 6.53 -5.46 10.15
C LYS A 709 6.37 -4.41 9.03
N GLN A 710 7.41 -3.64 8.71
CA GLN A 710 7.36 -2.63 7.63
C GLN A 710 7.22 -3.27 6.25
N ASN A 711 7.79 -4.47 6.07
CA ASN A 711 7.70 -5.20 4.81
C ASN A 711 6.40 -6.00 4.69
N LEU A 712 5.81 -6.40 5.82
CA LEU A 712 4.65 -7.28 5.86
C LEU A 712 3.32 -6.53 5.86
N TYR A 713 3.15 -5.53 6.74
CA TYR A 713 1.86 -4.86 6.99
C TYR A 713 1.26 -4.12 5.78
N PRO A 714 2.03 -3.59 4.82
CA PRO A 714 1.45 -2.97 3.62
C PRO A 714 0.71 -3.95 2.70
N TYR A 715 0.90 -5.26 2.87
CA TYR A 715 0.35 -6.28 1.97
C TYR A 715 -0.71 -7.15 2.67
N PRO A 716 -1.72 -7.62 1.93
CA PRO A 716 -2.79 -8.45 2.50
C PRO A 716 -2.30 -9.84 2.89
N SER A 717 -1.44 -10.48 2.08
CA SER A 717 -0.84 -11.78 2.42
C SER A 717 0.68 -11.73 2.53
N PHE A 718 1.22 -12.70 3.26
CA PHE A 718 2.64 -12.97 3.30
C PHE A 718 3.17 -13.37 1.90
N SER A 719 2.41 -14.14 1.12
CA SER A 719 2.74 -14.44 -0.29
C SER A 719 2.93 -13.16 -1.11
N ALA A 720 2.04 -12.16 -0.96
CA ALA A 720 2.18 -10.87 -1.63
C ALA A 720 3.40 -10.07 -1.15
N ALA A 721 3.73 -10.14 0.14
CA ALA A 721 4.93 -9.53 0.70
C ALA A 721 6.21 -10.18 0.13
N LEU A 722 6.27 -11.52 0.08
CA LEU A 722 7.38 -12.28 -0.53
C LEU A 722 7.54 -11.93 -2.02
N GLN A 723 6.45 -11.93 -2.80
CA GLN A 723 6.50 -11.54 -4.20
C GLN A 723 7.03 -10.11 -4.37
N THR A 724 6.64 -9.17 -3.49
CA THR A 724 7.11 -7.79 -3.57
C THR A 724 8.55 -7.62 -3.12
N HIS A 725 9.01 -8.42 -2.16
CA HIS A 725 10.41 -8.49 -1.80
C HIS A 725 11.24 -8.99 -3.00
N ILE A 726 10.84 -10.08 -3.64
CA ILE A 726 11.48 -10.59 -4.87
C ILE A 726 11.49 -9.49 -5.94
N ARG A 727 10.35 -8.85 -6.23
CA ARG A 727 10.29 -7.74 -7.20
C ARG A 727 11.25 -6.61 -6.83
N THR A 728 11.38 -6.27 -5.55
CA THR A 728 12.30 -5.22 -5.09
C THR A 728 13.77 -5.60 -5.20
N LEU A 729 14.11 -6.87 -4.94
CA LEU A 729 15.45 -7.39 -5.16
C LEU A 729 15.84 -7.35 -6.65
N PHE A 730 14.91 -7.70 -7.55
CA PHE A 730 15.16 -7.78 -8.99
C PHE A 730 15.05 -6.42 -9.71
N LYS A 731 14.16 -5.51 -9.28
CA LYS A 731 13.95 -4.21 -9.95
C LYS A 731 15.20 -3.33 -9.93
N LYS A 732 16.01 -3.44 -8.87
CA LYS A 732 17.25 -2.66 -8.71
C LYS A 732 18.28 -2.98 -9.82
N PRO A 733 18.75 -4.24 -9.96
CA PRO A 733 19.67 -4.58 -11.03
C PRO A 733 19.03 -4.45 -12.42
N ILE A 734 17.73 -4.71 -12.60
CA ILE A 734 17.05 -4.49 -13.90
C ILE A 734 17.16 -3.01 -14.31
N ALA A 735 16.80 -2.08 -13.43
CA ALA A 735 16.85 -0.64 -13.73
C ALA A 735 18.29 -0.17 -14.02
N GLN A 736 19.28 -0.67 -13.27
CA GLN A 736 20.68 -0.32 -13.49
C GLN A 736 21.23 -0.87 -14.82
N ILE A 737 20.91 -2.12 -15.18
CA ILE A 737 21.29 -2.71 -16.47
C ILE A 737 20.66 -1.92 -17.61
N LEU A 738 19.35 -1.68 -17.56
CA LEU A 738 18.64 -0.92 -18.60
C LEU A 738 19.21 0.50 -18.74
N CYS A 739 19.49 1.18 -17.62
CA CYS A 739 20.14 2.49 -17.65
C CYS A 739 21.55 2.43 -18.26
N ALA A 740 22.34 1.42 -17.95
CA ALA A 740 23.68 1.25 -18.52
C ALA A 740 23.61 1.00 -20.03
N LEU A 741 22.68 0.15 -20.50
CA LEU A 741 22.48 -0.12 -21.92
C LEU A 741 22.00 1.10 -22.69
N GLU A 742 21.07 1.86 -22.12
CA GLU A 742 20.56 3.08 -22.73
C GLU A 742 21.62 4.20 -22.79
N ARG A 743 22.48 4.34 -21.77
CA ARG A 743 23.64 5.25 -21.83
C ARG A 743 24.61 4.90 -22.96
N LEU A 744 24.71 3.62 -23.30
CA LEU A 744 25.52 3.11 -24.40
C LEU A 744 24.74 3.02 -25.73
N SER A 745 23.46 3.43 -25.75
CA SER A 745 22.54 3.30 -26.89
C SER A 745 22.46 1.86 -27.46
N ALA A 746 22.63 0.85 -26.59
CA ALA A 746 22.78 -0.54 -26.99
C ALA A 746 21.45 -1.33 -27.05
N THR A 747 20.35 -0.80 -26.51
CA THR A 747 19.07 -1.51 -26.46
C THR A 747 18.36 -1.52 -27.82
N LYS A 748 18.34 -0.37 -28.52
CA LYS A 748 17.75 -0.27 -29.88
C LYS A 748 18.55 -1.07 -30.90
N THR A 749 19.89 -1.06 -30.80
CA THR A 749 20.77 -1.83 -31.69
C THR A 749 20.41 -3.31 -31.60
N PHE A 750 20.25 -3.85 -30.39
CA PHE A 750 19.81 -5.24 -30.17
C PHE A 750 18.50 -5.56 -30.89
N PHE A 751 17.46 -4.73 -30.75
CA PHE A 751 16.17 -4.99 -31.42
C PHE A 751 16.31 -4.99 -32.94
N SER A 752 17.08 -4.05 -33.49
CA SER A 752 17.28 -3.95 -34.95
C SER A 752 18.07 -5.14 -35.50
N ILE A 753 19.11 -5.59 -34.78
CA ILE A 753 19.94 -6.73 -35.17
C ILE A 753 19.14 -8.02 -35.07
N ASN A 754 18.38 -8.22 -33.99
CA ASN A 754 17.60 -9.43 -33.78
C ASN A 754 16.44 -9.56 -34.80
N GLU A 755 15.78 -8.46 -35.18
CA GLU A 755 14.81 -8.45 -36.28
C GLU A 755 15.48 -8.83 -37.62
N ARG A 756 16.67 -8.28 -37.91
CA ARG A 756 17.40 -8.55 -39.17
C ARG A 756 18.01 -9.95 -39.20
N ALA A 757 18.48 -10.48 -38.07
CA ALA A 757 19.03 -11.84 -37.95
C ALA A 757 18.02 -12.91 -38.36
N ARG A 758 16.73 -12.74 -38.02
CA ARG A 758 15.65 -13.63 -38.47
C ARG A 758 15.46 -13.66 -39.99
N SER A 759 15.96 -12.67 -40.71
CA SER A 759 15.81 -12.54 -42.18
C SER A 759 17.12 -12.75 -42.96
N LYS A 760 18.28 -12.54 -42.32
CA LYS A 760 19.61 -12.57 -42.93
C LYS A 760 20.63 -13.14 -41.93
N GLY A 761 21.17 -14.34 -42.21
CA GLY A 761 22.06 -15.07 -41.29
C GLY A 761 23.34 -14.33 -40.85
N ASN A 762 23.84 -13.37 -41.63
CA ASN A 762 25.05 -12.60 -41.26
C ASN A 762 24.87 -11.76 -39.97
N TYR A 763 23.64 -11.39 -39.61
CA TYR A 763 23.36 -10.63 -38.39
C TYR A 763 23.38 -11.51 -37.11
N GLU A 764 23.38 -12.84 -37.22
CA GLU A 764 23.53 -13.74 -36.07
C GLU A 764 24.90 -13.58 -35.41
N LYS A 765 25.98 -13.51 -36.22
CA LYS A 765 27.33 -13.25 -35.70
C LYS A 765 27.46 -11.89 -35.00
N LEU A 766 26.70 -10.89 -35.47
CA LEU A 766 26.66 -9.56 -34.85
C LEU A 766 25.85 -9.56 -33.54
N LEU A 767 24.85 -10.45 -33.44
CA LEU A 767 24.10 -10.70 -32.20
C LEU A 767 24.97 -11.39 -31.17
N GLU A 768 25.76 -12.40 -31.56
CA GLU A 768 26.75 -13.05 -30.69
C GLU A 768 27.78 -12.05 -30.15
N PHE A 769 28.29 -11.16 -31.02
CA PHE A 769 29.18 -10.08 -30.60
C PHE A 769 28.51 -9.12 -29.59
N TRP A 770 27.24 -8.75 -29.82
CA TRP A 770 26.50 -7.93 -28.86
C TRP A 770 26.36 -8.63 -27.50
N GLU A 771 26.05 -9.93 -27.49
CA GLU A 771 25.92 -10.73 -26.26
C GLU A 771 27.25 -10.85 -25.51
N GLN A 772 28.37 -11.03 -26.22
CA GLN A 772 29.72 -11.04 -25.64
C GLN A 772 30.06 -9.71 -24.96
N VAL A 773 29.84 -8.58 -25.65
CA VAL A 773 30.10 -7.24 -25.09
C VAL A 773 29.16 -6.94 -23.92
N TYR A 774 27.90 -7.38 -24.00
CA TYR A 774 26.95 -7.26 -22.91
C TYR A 774 27.43 -7.99 -21.64
N MET A 775 27.92 -9.22 -21.77
CA MET A 775 28.35 -10.02 -20.61
C MET A 775 29.65 -9.51 -19.94
N ASP A 776 30.42 -8.65 -20.61
CA ASP A 776 31.60 -8.02 -20.01
C ASP A 776 31.21 -7.00 -18.91
N LYS A 777 31.51 -7.37 -17.65
CA LYS A 777 31.24 -6.55 -16.45
C LYS A 777 32.05 -5.24 -16.42
N LYS A 778 33.17 -5.16 -17.16
CA LYS A 778 33.96 -3.91 -17.27
C LYS A 778 33.32 -2.90 -18.21
N ILE A 779 32.52 -3.34 -19.19
CA ILE A 779 31.90 -2.47 -20.18
C ILE A 779 30.56 -1.98 -19.65
N VAL A 780 29.67 -2.90 -19.30
CA VAL A 780 28.35 -2.58 -18.74
C VAL A 780 28.47 -2.55 -17.21
N LYS A 781 28.99 -1.45 -16.66
CA LYS A 781 29.24 -1.31 -15.22
C LYS A 781 27.95 -0.98 -14.46
N ILE A 782 27.63 -1.80 -13.45
CA ILE A 782 26.43 -1.66 -12.60
C ILE A 782 26.78 -1.38 -11.13
N GLU A 783 27.94 -1.85 -10.67
CA GLU A 783 28.32 -1.86 -9.24
C GLU A 783 28.46 -0.46 -8.63
N ASN A 784 28.86 0.54 -9.41
CA ASN A 784 29.08 1.93 -8.94
C ASN A 784 27.88 2.87 -9.20
N MET A 785 26.74 2.36 -9.65
CA MET A 785 25.56 3.19 -9.91
C MET A 785 24.79 3.50 -8.63
N GLN A 786 24.27 4.72 -8.52
CA GLN A 786 23.34 5.09 -7.44
C GLN A 786 22.11 4.17 -7.44
N ASN A 787 21.47 4.01 -6.28
CA ASN A 787 20.23 3.23 -6.18
C ASN A 787 19.14 3.86 -7.08
N PRO A 788 18.41 3.03 -7.86
CA PRO A 788 17.40 3.52 -8.77
C PRO A 788 16.23 4.16 -8.02
N LYS A 789 15.84 5.33 -8.50
CA LYS A 789 14.64 6.07 -8.09
C LYS A 789 14.00 6.68 -9.34
N PRO A 790 12.69 6.95 -9.35
CA PRO A 790 12.04 7.66 -10.45
C PRO A 790 12.80 8.96 -10.77
N ASP A 791 13.08 9.19 -12.05
CA ASP A 791 13.91 10.29 -12.55
C ASP A 791 15.33 10.39 -11.94
N GLY A 792 15.83 9.29 -11.38
CA GLY A 792 17.13 9.25 -10.69
C GLY A 792 18.33 9.28 -11.63
N TYR A 793 18.19 8.76 -12.85
CA TYR A 793 19.26 8.72 -13.84
C TYR A 793 19.01 9.73 -14.96
N ASN A 794 19.83 10.78 -15.01
CA ASN A 794 19.79 11.73 -16.12
C ASN A 794 20.32 11.09 -17.40
N MET A 795 19.48 11.05 -18.43
CA MET A 795 19.82 10.53 -19.75
C MET A 795 20.22 11.69 -20.67
N GLN A 796 21.42 11.62 -21.24
CA GLN A 796 21.89 12.62 -22.21
C GLN A 796 21.13 12.50 -23.52
N ALA A 797 21.02 13.58 -24.29
CA ALA A 797 20.36 13.57 -25.61
C ALA A 797 20.95 12.50 -26.57
N GLY A 798 22.23 12.15 -26.41
CA GLY A 798 22.90 11.08 -27.17
C GLY A 798 22.35 9.66 -26.92
N SER A 799 21.61 9.43 -25.83
CA SER A 799 20.97 8.12 -25.54
C SER A 799 19.73 7.83 -26.41
N LEU A 800 19.23 8.83 -27.14
CA LEU A 800 18.08 8.68 -28.04
C LEU A 800 18.51 8.32 -29.48
N LEU A 801 19.81 8.21 -29.75
CA LEU A 801 20.32 7.94 -31.09
C LEU A 801 19.94 6.54 -31.56
N ASP A 802 19.40 6.47 -32.78
CA ASP A 802 19.15 5.20 -33.47
C ASP A 802 20.46 4.73 -34.10
N LEU A 803 21.26 4.04 -33.32
CA LEU A 803 22.52 3.41 -33.75
C LEU A 803 22.24 2.00 -34.30
N GLU A 804 23.01 1.57 -35.29
CA GLU A 804 22.88 0.25 -35.94
C GLU A 804 23.98 -0.73 -35.52
N PHE A 805 25.18 -0.26 -35.19
CA PHE A 805 26.31 -1.10 -34.78
C PHE A 805 26.33 -1.30 -33.25
N PRO A 806 26.57 -2.54 -32.74
CA PRO A 806 26.63 -2.82 -31.31
C PRO A 806 27.62 -1.92 -30.55
N PHE A 807 27.12 -1.21 -29.53
CA PHE A 807 27.95 -0.40 -28.64
C PHE A 807 28.84 0.63 -29.37
N SER A 808 28.40 1.16 -30.53
CA SER A 808 29.19 2.11 -31.33
C SER A 808 29.65 3.34 -30.55
N LEU A 809 28.80 3.88 -29.67
CA LEU A 809 29.16 5.00 -28.78
C LEU A 809 30.31 4.64 -27.82
N TYR A 810 30.35 3.41 -27.31
CA TYR A 810 31.44 2.94 -26.44
C TYR A 810 32.76 2.86 -27.21
N PHE A 811 32.77 2.17 -28.36
CA PHE A 811 33.98 2.01 -29.17
C PHE A 811 34.48 3.36 -29.69
N MET A 812 33.57 4.24 -30.12
CA MET A 812 33.92 5.61 -30.54
C MET A 812 34.61 6.39 -29.41
N ASN A 813 34.10 6.31 -28.18
CA ASN A 813 34.72 6.97 -27.03
C ASN A 813 36.07 6.35 -26.65
N GLN A 814 36.21 5.03 -26.75
CA GLN A 814 37.50 4.38 -26.51
C GLN A 814 38.53 4.78 -27.55
N ILE A 815 38.21 4.74 -28.85
CA ILE A 815 39.13 5.17 -29.91
C ILE A 815 39.49 6.66 -29.71
N ASN A 816 38.52 7.52 -29.42
CA ASN A 816 38.76 8.95 -29.13
C ASN A 816 39.64 9.21 -27.90
N SER A 817 39.75 8.27 -26.95
CA SER A 817 40.66 8.43 -25.82
C SER A 817 42.14 8.44 -26.24
N PHE A 818 42.46 7.87 -27.41
CA PHE A 818 43.81 7.89 -27.99
C PHE A 818 44.09 9.15 -28.82
N LYS A 819 43.11 10.06 -28.98
CA LYS A 819 43.27 11.28 -29.79
C LYS A 819 44.50 12.10 -29.37
N ARG A 820 44.69 12.30 -28.06
CA ARG A 820 45.81 13.08 -27.53
C ARG A 820 47.16 12.42 -27.82
N ILE A 821 47.22 11.09 -27.72
CA ILE A 821 48.44 10.32 -28.01
C ILE A 821 48.77 10.43 -29.50
N TYR A 822 47.75 10.35 -30.36
CA TYR A 822 47.91 10.55 -31.80
C TYR A 822 48.45 11.94 -32.13
N GLU A 823 47.86 13.00 -31.57
CA GLU A 823 48.32 14.39 -31.77
C GLU A 823 49.79 14.56 -31.31
N GLU A 824 50.15 14.06 -30.11
CA GLU A 824 51.52 14.13 -29.59
C GLU A 824 52.54 13.32 -30.43
N GLU A 825 52.12 12.22 -31.08
CA GLU A 825 52.97 11.44 -31.98
C GLU A 825 53.14 12.11 -33.35
N ILE A 826 52.07 12.73 -33.88
CA ILE A 826 52.13 13.51 -35.14
C ILE A 826 52.99 14.75 -34.98
N ASP A 827 52.86 15.49 -33.87
CA ASP A 827 53.70 16.67 -33.58
C ASP A 827 55.19 16.32 -33.56
N LYS A 828 55.56 15.17 -32.98
CA LYS A 828 56.95 14.68 -33.00
C LYS A 828 57.43 14.30 -34.40
N LEU A 829 56.54 13.77 -35.24
CA LEU A 829 56.87 13.47 -36.64
C LEU A 829 57.09 14.75 -37.45
N GLN A 830 56.41 15.85 -37.11
CA GLN A 830 56.59 17.17 -37.70
C GLN A 830 57.88 17.88 -37.23
N GLU A 831 58.56 17.42 -36.18
CA GLU A 831 59.87 17.97 -35.79
C GLU A 831 61.01 17.48 -36.72
N ASP A 832 60.77 16.44 -37.53
CA ASP A 832 61.73 15.89 -38.49
C ASP A 832 61.54 16.55 -39.88
N ASN A 833 62.37 17.54 -40.19
CA ASN A 833 62.32 18.30 -41.44
C ASN A 833 62.43 17.43 -42.71
N GLU A 834 62.96 16.20 -42.63
CA GLU A 834 63.06 15.29 -43.78
C GLU A 834 61.70 14.64 -44.14
N ARG A 835 60.67 14.80 -43.30
CA ARG A 835 59.35 14.17 -43.45
C ARG A 835 58.25 15.14 -43.87
N ILE A 836 58.58 16.42 -44.03
CA ILE A 836 57.67 17.50 -44.38
C ILE A 836 57.82 17.82 -45.88
N ASP A 837 56.68 18.02 -46.54
CA ASP A 837 56.61 18.54 -47.90
C ASP A 837 56.94 20.04 -47.90
N GLU A 838 57.97 20.43 -48.66
CA GLU A 838 58.45 21.81 -48.75
C GLU A 838 57.42 22.79 -49.34
N GLU A 839 56.44 22.34 -50.13
CA GLU A 839 55.40 23.20 -50.73
C GLU A 839 54.20 23.43 -49.79
N THR A 840 53.82 22.43 -49.00
CA THR A 840 52.62 22.46 -48.16
C THR A 840 52.93 22.68 -46.68
N ASN A 841 54.17 22.43 -46.26
CA ASN A 841 54.60 22.40 -44.86
C ASN A 841 53.79 21.39 -44.02
N GLU A 842 53.26 20.34 -44.68
CA GLU A 842 52.54 19.20 -44.10
C GLU A 842 53.41 17.92 -44.19
N LEU A 843 53.13 16.90 -43.37
CA LEU A 843 53.84 15.61 -43.47
C LEU A 843 53.53 14.91 -44.79
N TYR A 844 54.50 14.20 -45.37
CA TYR A 844 54.23 13.37 -46.55
C TYR A 844 53.17 12.30 -46.26
N ASP A 845 52.24 12.10 -47.20
CA ASP A 845 51.15 11.12 -47.11
C ASP A 845 51.63 9.70 -46.73
N TYR A 846 52.80 9.26 -47.22
CA TYR A 846 53.34 7.94 -46.91
C TYR A 846 53.79 7.79 -45.45
N VAL A 847 54.25 8.87 -44.81
CA VAL A 847 54.67 8.89 -43.40
C VAL A 847 53.46 8.75 -42.49
N ILE A 848 52.37 9.44 -42.84
CA ILE A 848 51.09 9.35 -42.13
C ILE A 848 50.50 7.94 -42.28
N GLU A 849 50.54 7.35 -43.48
CA GLU A 849 50.00 6.00 -43.72
C GLU A 849 50.74 4.90 -42.95
N ASP A 850 52.07 4.98 -42.82
CA ASP A 850 52.85 4.00 -42.06
C ASP A 850 52.70 4.18 -40.55
N HIS A 851 52.66 5.42 -40.05
CA HIS A 851 52.33 5.70 -38.64
C HIS A 851 50.94 5.16 -38.27
N LEU A 852 49.95 5.34 -39.14
CA LEU A 852 48.59 4.84 -38.91
C LEU A 852 48.51 3.30 -38.86
N LYS A 853 49.40 2.56 -39.54
CA LYS A 853 49.49 1.10 -39.42
C LYS A 853 50.00 0.70 -38.03
N GLU A 854 51.08 1.33 -37.56
CA GLU A 854 51.65 1.05 -36.23
C GLU A 854 50.68 1.47 -35.12
N PHE A 855 50.06 2.64 -35.26
CA PHE A 855 49.07 3.16 -34.33
C PHE A 855 47.81 2.28 -34.27
N LYS A 856 47.38 1.69 -35.39
CA LYS A 856 46.30 0.68 -35.41
C LYS A 856 46.65 -0.50 -34.51
N ASP A 857 47.87 -1.05 -34.62
CA ASP A 857 48.28 -2.20 -33.82
C ASP A 857 48.36 -1.89 -32.31
N ASN A 858 48.73 -0.65 -31.96
CA ASN A 858 48.73 -0.14 -30.58
C ASN A 858 47.31 0.00 -29.99
N ILE A 859 46.34 0.45 -30.79
CA ILE A 859 44.92 0.50 -30.38
C ILE A 859 44.36 -0.92 -30.22
N LEU A 860 44.64 -1.82 -31.17
CA LEU A 860 44.15 -3.19 -31.15
C LEU A 860 44.73 -4.01 -29.98
N THR A 861 45.96 -3.74 -29.56
CA THR A 861 46.53 -4.34 -28.34
C THR A 861 45.86 -3.81 -27.07
N SER A 862 45.44 -2.55 -27.06
CA SER A 862 44.77 -1.91 -25.91
C SER A 862 43.29 -2.25 -25.79
N ILE A 863 42.62 -2.60 -26.90
CA ILE A 863 41.20 -3.00 -26.94
C ILE A 863 41.09 -4.42 -27.53
N PRO A 864 41.23 -5.48 -26.71
CA PRO A 864 41.27 -6.87 -27.19
C PRO A 864 40.03 -7.30 -27.97
N LEU A 865 38.86 -6.76 -27.64
CA LEU A 865 37.58 -6.99 -28.33
C LEU A 865 37.60 -6.57 -29.80
N LEU A 866 38.55 -5.73 -30.22
CA LEU A 866 38.74 -5.32 -31.61
C LEU A 866 39.78 -6.17 -32.35
N LYS A 867 40.58 -6.98 -31.64
CA LYS A 867 41.75 -7.70 -32.16
C LYS A 867 41.43 -9.10 -32.70
N GLU A 868 40.28 -9.68 -32.37
CA GLU A 868 39.94 -11.03 -32.82
C GLU A 868 39.87 -11.10 -34.36
N LYS A 869 40.40 -12.19 -34.94
CA LYS A 869 40.43 -12.42 -36.41
C LYS A 869 39.02 -12.39 -37.06
N ASP A 870 37.97 -12.51 -36.26
CA ASP A 870 36.56 -12.43 -36.65
C ASP A 870 35.84 -11.19 -36.04
N SER A 871 36.58 -10.10 -35.81
CA SER A 871 36.00 -8.84 -35.33
C SER A 871 35.04 -8.23 -36.36
N PRO A 872 33.86 -7.73 -35.95
CA PRO A 872 32.94 -7.03 -36.85
C PRO A 872 33.54 -5.79 -37.54
N PHE A 873 34.67 -5.28 -37.06
CA PHE A 873 35.39 -4.16 -37.67
C PHE A 873 36.12 -4.53 -38.98
N GLU A 874 36.40 -5.81 -39.20
CA GLU A 874 37.05 -6.31 -40.42
C GLU A 874 36.02 -6.78 -41.46
N TRP A 875 34.73 -6.88 -41.10
CA TRP A 875 33.65 -7.20 -42.05
C TRP A 875 33.18 -5.92 -42.76
N GLU A 876 33.38 -5.85 -44.08
CA GLU A 876 33.05 -4.66 -44.89
C GLU A 876 31.63 -4.12 -44.68
N TRP A 877 30.65 -5.01 -44.47
CA TRP A 877 29.26 -4.62 -44.28
C TRP A 877 28.97 -4.08 -42.86
N ALA A 878 29.70 -4.55 -41.84
CA ALA A 878 29.50 -4.11 -40.45
C ALA A 878 30.30 -2.84 -40.14
N SER A 879 31.46 -2.63 -40.77
CA SER A 879 32.18 -1.37 -40.69
C SER A 879 31.42 -0.21 -41.36
N GLU A 880 30.62 -0.49 -42.40
CA GLU A 880 29.68 0.49 -42.97
C GLU A 880 28.58 0.88 -41.96
N LEU A 881 28.09 -0.05 -41.13
CA LEU A 881 27.15 0.26 -40.04
C LEU A 881 27.81 1.19 -39.01
N TYR A 882 29.06 0.92 -38.65
CA TYR A 882 29.83 1.78 -37.75
C TYR A 882 30.04 3.19 -38.34
N PHE A 883 30.34 3.30 -39.64
CA PHE A 883 30.47 4.60 -40.32
C PHE A 883 29.16 5.41 -40.25
N ASN A 884 28.02 4.78 -40.53
CA ASN A 884 26.71 5.43 -40.45
C ASN A 884 26.38 5.90 -39.02
N ASP A 885 26.77 5.13 -38.01
CA ASP A 885 26.66 5.49 -36.60
C ASP A 885 27.56 6.65 -36.23
N PHE A 886 28.83 6.63 -36.68
CA PHE A 886 29.80 7.71 -36.46
C PHE A 886 29.27 9.05 -37.01
N VAL A 887 28.76 9.06 -38.24
CA VAL A 887 28.12 10.22 -38.86
C VAL A 887 26.90 10.66 -38.07
N THR A 888 26.07 9.71 -37.61
CA THR A 888 24.88 10.00 -36.79
C THR A 888 25.24 10.68 -35.47
N ILE A 889 26.28 10.21 -34.79
CA ILE A 889 26.72 10.75 -33.51
C ILE A 889 27.27 12.17 -33.70
N ILE A 890 28.10 12.40 -34.72
CA ILE A 890 28.66 13.73 -35.02
C ILE A 890 27.56 14.71 -35.39
N ALA A 891 26.68 14.36 -36.33
CA ALA A 891 25.60 15.24 -36.77
C ALA A 891 24.61 15.59 -35.64
N SER A 892 24.50 14.74 -34.62
CA SER A 892 23.63 15.01 -33.47
C SER A 892 24.16 16.08 -32.51
N LYS A 893 25.48 16.32 -32.49
CA LYS A 893 26.10 17.37 -31.65
C LYS A 893 25.78 18.78 -32.14
N ASP A 894 25.49 18.94 -33.44
CA ASP A 894 25.16 20.22 -34.08
C ASP A 894 23.64 20.54 -34.13
N GLY A 895 22.79 19.73 -33.48
CA GLY A 895 21.36 20.03 -33.29
C GLY A 895 20.44 19.82 -34.51
N GLU A 896 20.99 19.60 -35.71
CA GLU A 896 20.20 19.47 -36.95
C GLU A 896 20.25 18.05 -37.57
N THR A 897 19.19 17.28 -37.33
CA THR A 897 19.03 15.90 -37.86
C THR A 897 19.01 15.79 -39.40
N LYS A 898 18.81 16.88 -40.13
CA LYS A 898 18.73 16.89 -41.61
C LYS A 898 20.08 16.71 -42.30
N ASN A 899 21.19 16.76 -41.57
CA ASN A 899 22.53 16.89 -42.14
C ASN A 899 23.30 15.56 -42.25
N LYS A 900 22.72 14.44 -41.77
CA LYS A 900 23.37 13.12 -41.74
C LYS A 900 23.79 12.60 -43.12
N LYS A 901 22.86 12.60 -44.09
CA LYS A 901 23.11 12.09 -45.44
C LYS A 901 24.20 12.91 -46.14
N MET A 902 24.14 14.22 -45.97
CA MET A 902 25.09 15.17 -46.58
C MET A 902 26.49 15.01 -45.99
N LEU A 903 26.61 14.86 -44.66
CA LEU A 903 27.88 14.58 -43.99
C LEU A 903 28.47 13.23 -44.42
N ALA A 904 27.64 12.19 -44.55
CA ALA A 904 28.07 10.89 -45.07
C ALA A 904 28.63 11.00 -46.50
N SER A 905 27.94 11.73 -47.39
CA SER A 905 28.40 11.93 -48.77
C SER A 905 29.72 12.71 -48.82
N ILE A 906 29.87 13.78 -48.03
CA ILE A 906 31.12 14.56 -47.96
C ILE A 906 32.28 13.68 -47.48
N LEU A 907 32.11 12.94 -46.39
CA LEU A 907 33.16 12.06 -45.87
C LEU A 907 33.51 10.92 -46.86
N LYS A 908 32.54 10.36 -47.57
CA LYS A 908 32.78 9.38 -48.64
C LYS A 908 33.55 9.96 -49.82
N LEU A 909 33.29 11.23 -50.18
CA LEU A 909 34.00 11.92 -51.26
C LEU A 909 35.44 12.29 -50.87
N LEU A 910 35.69 12.61 -49.61
CA LEU A 910 37.02 13.00 -49.11
C LEU A 910 37.93 11.80 -48.80
N ILE A 911 37.39 10.76 -48.17
CA ILE A 911 38.17 9.64 -47.62
C ILE A 911 38.06 8.38 -48.52
N GLY A 912 37.06 8.31 -49.40
CA GLY A 912 36.85 7.17 -50.30
C GLY A 912 36.57 5.85 -49.56
N ASP A 913 37.16 4.76 -50.04
CA ASP A 913 37.00 3.41 -49.44
C ASP A 913 37.62 3.28 -48.04
N LYS A 914 38.52 4.21 -47.65
CA LYS A 914 39.12 4.23 -46.31
C LYS A 914 38.08 4.58 -45.22
N THR A 915 36.88 5.06 -45.58
CA THR A 915 35.75 5.28 -44.65
C THR A 915 35.30 4.02 -43.92
N ARG A 916 35.53 2.84 -44.52
CA ARG A 916 35.20 1.53 -43.95
C ARG A 916 36.23 1.02 -42.94
N LYS A 917 37.25 1.83 -42.61
CA LYS A 917 38.26 1.53 -41.59
C LYS A 917 38.10 2.50 -40.42
N PRO A 918 37.45 2.11 -39.32
CA PRO A 918 37.10 3.02 -38.23
C PRO A 918 38.26 3.82 -37.63
N ILE A 919 39.44 3.21 -37.46
CA ILE A 919 40.61 3.93 -36.91
C ILE A 919 41.10 5.03 -37.87
N LEU A 920 41.14 4.76 -39.18
CA LEU A 920 41.50 5.77 -40.19
C LEU A 920 40.46 6.88 -40.28
N LEU A 921 39.17 6.53 -40.17
CA LEU A 921 38.07 7.50 -40.13
C LEU A 921 38.22 8.46 -38.94
N HIS A 922 38.58 7.93 -37.76
CA HIS A 922 38.81 8.73 -36.56
C HIS A 922 40.04 9.63 -36.68
N ALA A 923 41.17 9.10 -37.15
CA ALA A 923 42.40 9.88 -37.36
C ALA A 923 42.16 11.06 -38.32
N TYR A 924 41.52 10.80 -39.47
CA TYR A 924 41.17 11.84 -40.42
C TYR A 924 40.24 12.89 -39.81
N TRP A 925 39.26 12.47 -39.00
CA TRP A 925 38.35 13.39 -38.33
C TRP A 925 39.04 14.25 -37.27
N TRP A 926 40.04 13.73 -36.55
CA TRP A 926 40.76 14.50 -35.54
C TRP A 926 41.54 15.65 -36.14
N GLU A 927 42.14 15.44 -37.31
CA GLU A 927 42.89 16.43 -38.07
C GLU A 927 41.97 17.40 -38.84
N ASN A 928 41.01 16.88 -39.59
CA ASN A 928 40.23 17.66 -40.57
C ASN A 928 38.79 18.00 -40.12
N GLY A 929 38.40 17.66 -38.89
CA GLY A 929 37.00 17.76 -38.43
C GLY A 929 36.39 19.17 -38.54
N ASN A 930 37.14 20.22 -38.22
CA ASN A 930 36.67 21.61 -38.33
C ASN A 930 36.42 22.04 -39.79
N GLU A 931 37.27 21.56 -40.70
CA GLU A 931 37.16 21.81 -42.12
C GLU A 931 35.98 21.05 -42.72
N VAL A 932 35.80 19.77 -42.37
CA VAL A 932 34.64 18.98 -42.78
C VAL A 932 33.32 19.59 -42.29
N LEU A 933 33.27 20.10 -41.06
CA LEU A 933 32.10 20.82 -40.54
C LEU A 933 31.84 22.14 -41.29
N ALA A 934 32.90 22.88 -41.63
CA ALA A 934 32.77 24.08 -42.46
C ALA A 934 32.24 23.75 -43.87
N GLN A 935 32.75 22.69 -44.50
CA GLN A 935 32.26 22.17 -45.78
C GLN A 935 30.79 21.74 -45.70
N LEU A 936 30.39 21.06 -44.63
CA LEU A 936 29.00 20.67 -44.40
C LEU A 936 28.07 21.89 -44.33
N GLN A 937 28.47 22.93 -43.58
CA GLN A 937 27.69 24.16 -43.46
C GLN A 937 27.64 24.97 -44.76
N LEU A 938 28.73 24.96 -45.55
CA LEU A 938 28.74 25.54 -46.89
C LEU A 938 27.78 24.78 -47.81
N ALA A 939 27.85 23.45 -47.79
CA ALA A 939 27.02 22.60 -48.63
C ALA A 939 25.52 22.75 -48.32
N GLN A 940 25.14 22.96 -47.05
CA GLN A 940 23.76 23.25 -46.66
C GLN A 940 23.19 24.53 -47.29
N MET A 941 24.04 25.53 -47.57
CA MET A 941 23.58 26.76 -48.21
C MET A 941 23.17 26.54 -49.67
N SER A 942 23.63 25.47 -50.33
CA SER A 942 23.14 25.04 -51.63
C SER A 942 23.17 23.51 -51.79
N PRO A 943 22.12 22.79 -51.36
CA PRO A 943 22.06 21.33 -51.44
C PRO A 943 22.09 20.77 -52.86
N MET A 944 21.77 21.60 -53.86
CA MET A 944 21.81 21.23 -55.27
C MET A 944 23.23 20.93 -55.76
N ILE A 945 24.26 21.57 -55.18
CA ILE A 945 25.66 21.33 -55.56
C ILE A 945 26.06 19.89 -55.22
N ILE A 946 25.77 19.43 -54.00
CA ILE A 946 26.09 18.06 -53.59
C ILE A 946 25.27 17.04 -54.40
N LYS A 947 23.98 17.31 -54.64
CA LYS A 947 23.15 16.44 -55.47
C LYS A 947 23.68 16.33 -56.91
N ASN A 948 24.20 17.42 -57.47
CA ASN A 948 24.80 17.42 -58.80
C ASN A 948 26.13 16.65 -58.82
N ILE A 949 26.95 16.74 -57.77
CA ILE A 949 28.18 15.95 -57.62
C ILE A 949 27.86 14.44 -57.51
N GLU A 950 26.82 14.08 -56.75
CA GLU A 950 26.35 12.69 -56.64
C GLU A 950 25.84 12.11 -57.98
N ILE A 951 25.23 12.94 -58.84
CA ILE A 951 24.69 12.53 -60.16
C ILE A 951 25.78 12.46 -61.24
N GLN A 952 26.73 13.40 -61.24
CA GLN A 952 27.73 13.54 -62.31
C GLN A 952 29.00 12.68 -62.08
N GLY A 953 29.21 12.17 -60.86
CA GLY A 953 30.37 11.37 -60.49
C GLY A 953 31.67 12.18 -60.35
N ASN A 954 32.68 11.58 -59.71
CA ASN A 954 33.97 12.21 -59.34
C ASN A 954 34.80 12.82 -60.49
N VAL A 955 34.39 12.67 -61.75
CA VAL A 955 35.16 13.05 -62.94
C VAL A 955 35.26 14.58 -63.10
N THR A 956 34.30 15.36 -62.58
CA THR A 956 34.30 16.83 -62.69
C THR A 956 35.00 17.56 -61.53
N VAL A 957 35.36 16.88 -60.45
CA VAL A 957 35.84 17.51 -59.20
C VAL A 957 37.35 17.83 -59.21
N GLY A 958 38.11 17.32 -60.17
CA GLY A 958 39.51 17.73 -60.40
C GLY A 958 40.38 17.68 -59.13
N GLY A 959 40.14 16.70 -58.26
CA GLY A 959 40.96 16.45 -57.07
C GLY A 959 40.75 17.36 -55.85
N ASN A 960 39.86 18.36 -55.86
CA ASN A 960 39.65 19.23 -54.69
C ASN A 960 38.18 19.63 -54.52
N LEU A 961 37.40 18.79 -53.82
CA LEU A 961 35.99 19.03 -53.46
C LEU A 961 35.80 20.42 -52.81
N GLU A 962 36.75 20.81 -51.98
CA GLU A 962 36.80 22.05 -51.21
C GLU A 962 36.79 23.29 -52.12
N LYS A 963 37.67 23.31 -53.12
CA LYS A 963 37.77 24.41 -54.09
C LYS A 963 36.53 24.47 -54.98
N TYR A 964 36.02 23.32 -55.41
CA TYR A 964 34.83 23.24 -56.27
C TYR A 964 33.57 23.73 -55.56
N LEU A 965 33.35 23.29 -54.32
CA LEU A 965 32.16 23.64 -53.54
C LEU A 965 32.11 25.15 -53.27
N VAL A 966 33.24 25.74 -52.89
CA VAL A 966 33.36 27.19 -52.69
C VAL A 966 33.10 27.97 -53.98
N LYS A 967 33.69 27.53 -55.10
CA LYS A 967 33.52 28.18 -56.41
C LYS A 967 32.08 28.19 -56.91
N GLU A 968 31.39 27.06 -56.84
CA GLU A 968 29.99 26.96 -57.29
C GLU A 968 29.02 27.70 -56.34
N LEU A 969 29.29 27.73 -55.02
CA LEU A 969 28.54 28.56 -54.07
C LEU A 969 28.67 30.05 -54.40
N ILE A 970 29.89 30.52 -54.66
CA ILE A 970 30.13 31.92 -55.02
C ILE A 970 29.41 32.26 -56.32
N LYS A 971 29.49 31.39 -57.33
CA LYS A 971 28.79 31.57 -58.60
C LYS A 971 27.28 31.65 -58.43
N LEU A 972 26.66 30.76 -57.65
CA LEU A 972 25.22 30.80 -57.36
C LEU A 972 24.83 32.06 -56.59
N MET A 973 25.66 32.51 -55.64
CA MET A 973 25.41 33.74 -54.88
C MET A 973 25.50 34.97 -55.77
N LEU A 974 26.48 35.06 -56.67
CA LEU A 974 26.60 36.14 -57.63
C LEU A 974 25.44 36.11 -58.66
N GLN A 975 24.99 34.95 -59.11
CA GLN A 975 23.79 34.81 -59.96
C GLN A 975 22.52 35.28 -59.23
N ARG A 976 22.40 34.99 -57.93
CA ARG A 976 21.26 35.43 -57.10
C ARG A 976 21.23 36.96 -56.93
N ILE A 977 22.40 37.60 -56.94
CA ILE A 977 22.54 39.07 -56.92
C ILE A 977 22.07 39.68 -58.26
N CYS A 978 22.35 38.99 -59.38
CA CYS A 978 21.93 39.41 -60.72
C CYS A 978 20.44 39.18 -61.04
N GLY A 979 19.75 38.30 -60.30
CA GLY A 979 18.33 38.00 -60.51
C GLY A 979 17.36 39.17 -60.21
N ASN A 980 16.17 39.14 -60.81
CA ASN A 980 15.10 40.10 -60.49
C ASN A 980 14.52 39.81 -59.10
N PHE A 981 14.77 40.70 -58.14
CA PHE A 981 14.00 40.76 -56.89
C PHE A 981 12.62 41.35 -57.22
N GLU A 982 11.67 40.53 -57.68
CA GLU A 982 10.31 40.99 -57.92
C GLU A 982 9.58 41.24 -56.59
N GLY A 983 9.27 42.51 -56.31
CA GLY A 983 8.32 42.92 -55.25
C GLY A 983 8.92 43.78 -54.13
N ALA A 984 8.07 44.62 -53.52
CA ALA A 984 8.37 45.74 -52.60
C ALA A 984 9.00 45.38 -51.22
N GLY A 985 9.74 44.28 -51.11
CA GLY A 985 10.45 43.82 -49.91
C GLY A 985 11.99 43.95 -50.02
N ASN A 986 12.49 45.06 -50.55
CA ASN A 986 13.90 45.19 -50.96
C ASN A 986 14.92 45.19 -49.80
N SER A 987 14.60 45.75 -48.62
CA SER A 987 15.55 45.81 -47.49
C SER A 987 15.80 44.46 -46.84
N HIS A 988 14.72 43.70 -46.60
CA HIS A 988 14.77 42.44 -45.84
C HIS A 988 15.47 41.30 -46.63
N SER A 989 15.42 41.37 -47.96
CA SER A 989 16.08 40.44 -48.88
C SER A 989 17.59 40.69 -48.99
N ILE A 990 18.00 41.97 -49.01
CA ILE A 990 19.42 42.38 -49.01
C ILE A 990 20.06 42.06 -47.66
N ASP A 991 19.39 42.33 -46.54
CA ASP A 991 19.93 42.02 -45.20
C ASP A 991 20.04 40.49 -44.96
N LYS A 992 19.23 39.67 -45.66
CA LYS A 992 19.37 38.21 -45.67
C LYS A 992 20.55 37.75 -46.53
N LEU A 993 20.68 38.31 -47.73
CA LEU A 993 21.81 38.08 -48.62
C LEU A 993 23.14 38.44 -47.95
N GLN A 994 23.23 39.59 -47.28
CA GLN A 994 24.43 40.02 -46.56
C GLN A 994 24.82 39.08 -45.43
N ARG A 995 23.83 38.56 -44.67
CA ARG A 995 24.08 37.54 -43.65
C ARG A 995 24.58 36.23 -44.26
N ASP A 996 24.00 35.81 -45.38
CA ASP A 996 24.41 34.60 -46.10
C ASP A 996 25.86 34.76 -46.64
N VAL A 997 26.20 35.92 -47.21
CA VAL A 997 27.55 36.22 -47.72
C VAL A 997 28.58 36.31 -46.58
N ALA A 998 28.28 37.02 -45.50
CA ALA A 998 29.17 37.08 -44.33
C ALA A 998 29.41 35.69 -43.72
N LYS A 999 28.38 34.85 -43.69
CA LYS A 999 28.48 33.45 -43.24
C LYS A 999 29.38 32.63 -44.17
N ILE A 1000 29.19 32.71 -45.49
CA ILE A 1000 30.07 32.05 -46.48
C ILE A 1000 31.52 32.46 -46.27
N LEU A 1001 31.81 33.76 -46.19
CA LEU A 1001 33.18 34.27 -46.01
C LEU A 1001 33.82 33.75 -44.72
N SER A 1002 33.06 33.70 -43.61
CA SER A 1002 33.54 33.13 -42.35
C SER A 1002 33.83 31.63 -42.43
N LEU A 1003 33.06 30.87 -43.21
CA LEU A 1003 33.23 29.43 -43.35
C LEU A 1003 34.35 29.07 -44.31
N VAL A 1004 34.48 29.82 -45.40
CA VAL A 1004 35.58 29.67 -46.36
C VAL A 1004 36.93 29.98 -45.70
N SER A 1005 37.00 30.92 -44.75
CA SER A 1005 38.22 31.14 -43.96
C SER A 1005 38.66 29.94 -43.10
N LYS A 1006 37.77 28.98 -42.87
CA LYS A 1006 38.07 27.73 -42.13
C LYS A 1006 38.46 26.56 -43.05
N VAL A 1007 38.37 26.74 -44.38
CA VAL A 1007 38.76 25.76 -45.40
C VAL A 1007 40.13 26.19 -45.94
N THR A 1008 41.21 25.58 -45.45
CA THR A 1008 42.58 26.06 -45.66
C THR A 1008 42.94 26.12 -47.14
N ARG A 1009 42.56 25.09 -47.91
CA ARG A 1009 42.89 24.94 -49.34
C ARG A 1009 42.06 25.83 -50.28
N ALA A 1010 41.04 26.52 -49.78
CA ALA A 1010 40.16 27.40 -50.57
C ALA A 1010 40.36 28.90 -50.31
N LYS A 1011 41.17 29.31 -49.31
CA LYS A 1011 41.33 30.71 -48.88
C LYS A 1011 41.74 31.69 -50.00
N ASN A 1012 42.48 31.22 -51.01
CA ASN A 1012 43.10 32.07 -52.03
C ASN A 1012 42.35 32.10 -53.38
N LEU A 1013 41.09 31.65 -53.44
CA LEU A 1013 40.33 31.66 -54.69
C LEU A 1013 39.97 33.10 -55.13
N PRO A 1014 40.24 33.50 -56.40
CA PRO A 1014 39.90 34.83 -56.92
C PRO A 1014 38.41 35.17 -56.79
N ASP A 1015 37.55 34.16 -56.96
CA ASP A 1015 36.09 34.27 -56.87
C ASP A 1015 35.62 34.81 -55.50
N ILE A 1016 36.34 34.51 -54.42
CA ILE A 1016 36.03 35.00 -53.06
C ILE A 1016 36.21 36.51 -52.96
N GLN A 1017 37.19 37.05 -53.68
CA GLN A 1017 37.52 38.48 -53.65
C GLN A 1017 36.46 39.29 -54.38
N LEU A 1018 35.92 38.78 -55.48
CA LEU A 1018 34.77 39.36 -56.17
C LEU A 1018 33.56 39.42 -55.22
N LEU A 1019 33.29 38.35 -54.47
CA LEU A 1019 32.20 38.32 -53.49
C LEU A 1019 32.42 39.32 -52.34
N HIS A 1020 33.65 39.48 -51.87
CA HIS A 1020 34.02 40.49 -50.86
C HIS A 1020 33.76 41.91 -51.35
N ILE A 1021 34.19 42.24 -52.58
CA ILE A 1021 33.99 43.57 -53.18
C ILE A 1021 32.50 43.87 -53.31
N VAL A 1022 31.72 42.91 -53.83
CA VAL A 1022 30.27 43.07 -54.00
C VAL A 1022 29.57 43.24 -52.64
N ASN A 1023 30.01 42.52 -51.60
CA ASN A 1023 29.46 42.67 -50.25
C ASN A 1023 29.77 44.05 -49.64
N ASP A 1024 31.01 44.52 -49.75
CA ASP A 1024 31.42 45.84 -49.23
C ASP A 1024 30.66 46.98 -49.90
N LEU A 1025 30.42 46.87 -51.22
CA LEU A 1025 29.62 47.83 -51.98
C LEU A 1025 28.14 47.77 -51.58
N ALA A 1026 27.58 46.57 -51.38
CA ALA A 1026 26.19 46.38 -50.97
C ALA A 1026 25.91 46.85 -49.52
N VAL A 1027 26.87 46.77 -48.60
CA VAL A 1027 26.72 47.17 -47.18
C VAL A 1027 26.38 48.65 -47.03
N THR A 1028 26.87 49.50 -47.93
CA THR A 1028 26.67 50.96 -47.81
C THR A 1028 25.28 51.42 -48.18
N LYS A 1029 24.46 50.59 -48.86
CA LYS A 1029 23.11 50.92 -49.36
C LYS A 1029 23.05 52.22 -50.20
N ALA A 1030 24.20 52.78 -50.57
CA ALA A 1030 24.37 54.06 -51.27
C ALA A 1030 24.47 53.87 -52.79
N ILE A 1031 24.89 52.69 -53.24
CA ILE A 1031 24.96 52.30 -54.65
C ILE A 1031 23.66 51.59 -55.02
N SER A 1032 23.07 51.92 -56.18
CA SER A 1032 21.83 51.30 -56.62
C SER A 1032 22.04 49.81 -56.94
N LEU A 1033 20.98 49.02 -56.81
CA LEU A 1033 21.06 47.58 -57.06
C LEU A 1033 21.37 47.28 -58.54
N ASP A 1034 20.95 48.16 -59.45
CA ASP A 1034 21.26 48.06 -60.88
C ASP A 1034 22.74 48.34 -61.18
N ASP A 1035 23.37 49.28 -60.47
CA ASP A 1035 24.82 49.50 -60.55
C ASP A 1035 25.61 48.30 -60.00
N ILE A 1036 25.12 47.66 -58.93
CA ILE A 1036 25.75 46.43 -58.39
C ILE A 1036 25.63 45.28 -59.40
N LYS A 1037 24.51 45.16 -60.11
CA LYS A 1037 24.33 44.15 -61.17
C LYS A 1037 25.31 44.37 -62.34
N GLU A 1038 25.48 45.62 -62.76
CA GLU A 1038 26.45 45.99 -63.80
C GLU A 1038 27.89 45.61 -63.37
N ILE A 1039 28.25 45.90 -62.12
CA ILE A 1039 29.56 45.54 -61.54
C ILE A 1039 29.74 44.02 -61.52
N VAL A 1040 28.75 43.24 -61.05
CA VAL A 1040 28.84 41.77 -61.01
C VAL A 1040 28.99 41.16 -62.41
N GLN A 1041 28.27 41.68 -63.42
CA GLN A 1041 28.38 41.20 -64.80
C GLN A 1041 29.77 41.44 -65.39
N LEU A 1042 30.36 42.62 -65.16
CA LEU A 1042 31.73 42.94 -65.59
C LEU A 1042 32.78 42.08 -64.89
N GLY A 1043 32.56 41.71 -63.62
CA GLY A 1043 33.44 40.83 -62.86
C GLY A 1043 33.33 39.35 -63.24
N GLN A 1044 32.20 38.92 -63.83
CA GLN A 1044 32.00 37.55 -64.32
C GLN A 1044 32.45 37.35 -65.78
N SER A 1045 32.57 38.42 -66.57
CA SER A 1045 32.96 38.37 -67.98
C SER A 1045 34.47 38.34 -68.25
N SER A 1046 35.31 38.24 -67.22
CA SER A 1046 36.77 38.25 -67.37
C SER A 1046 37.32 36.92 -67.87
N ASP A 1047 38.24 36.99 -68.84
CA ASP A 1047 39.04 35.84 -69.26
C ASP A 1047 39.90 35.33 -68.10
N LYS A 1048 40.12 34.01 -68.07
CA LYS A 1048 40.62 33.19 -66.94
C LYS A 1048 41.97 33.58 -66.31
N HIS A 1049 42.62 34.67 -66.72
CA HIS A 1049 43.97 35.04 -66.27
C HIS A 1049 44.11 36.43 -65.61
N GLU A 1050 43.05 37.24 -65.53
CA GLU A 1050 43.12 38.54 -64.82
C GLU A 1050 42.06 38.62 -63.70
N VAL A 1051 42.54 38.85 -62.47
CA VAL A 1051 41.73 38.83 -61.23
C VAL A 1051 40.69 39.96 -61.19
N LEU A 1052 40.96 41.11 -61.80
CA LEU A 1052 40.05 42.26 -61.93
C LEU A 1052 40.36 43.03 -63.23
N PRO A 1053 39.47 43.03 -64.25
CA PRO A 1053 39.70 43.77 -65.49
C PRO A 1053 39.76 45.29 -65.28
N GLU A 1054 40.53 45.99 -66.11
CA GLU A 1054 40.61 47.45 -66.10
C GLU A 1054 39.23 48.12 -66.21
N LYS A 1055 38.35 47.60 -67.09
CA LYS A 1055 36.96 48.06 -67.24
C LYS A 1055 36.13 47.91 -65.97
N PHE A 1056 36.35 46.83 -65.21
CA PHE A 1056 35.65 46.60 -63.95
C PHE A 1056 36.07 47.64 -62.90
N ILE A 1057 37.38 47.82 -62.71
CA ILE A 1057 37.94 48.77 -61.74
C ILE A 1057 37.50 50.19 -62.05
N ASN A 1058 37.59 50.57 -63.34
CA ASN A 1058 37.21 51.89 -63.81
C ASN A 1058 35.73 52.18 -63.56
N THR A 1059 34.86 51.22 -63.81
CA THR A 1059 33.42 51.36 -63.59
C THR A 1059 33.07 51.46 -62.11
N VAL A 1060 33.68 50.64 -61.24
CA VAL A 1060 33.45 50.68 -59.79
C VAL A 1060 33.91 52.02 -59.19
N LEU A 1061 35.08 52.52 -59.58
CA LEU A 1061 35.57 53.83 -59.15
C LEU A 1061 34.64 54.96 -59.61
N ASP A 1062 34.20 54.96 -60.88
CA ASP A 1062 33.32 56.01 -61.40
C ASP A 1062 31.95 56.05 -60.71
N LYS A 1063 31.43 54.88 -60.29
CA LYS A 1063 30.18 54.80 -59.52
C LYS A 1063 30.39 55.27 -58.08
N LEU A 1064 31.50 54.90 -57.44
CA LEU A 1064 31.87 55.37 -56.10
C LEU A 1064 32.13 56.88 -56.05
N ASP A 1065 32.65 57.47 -57.13
CA ASP A 1065 32.91 58.90 -57.24
C ASP A 1065 31.65 59.76 -57.40
N LYS A 1066 30.53 59.18 -57.83
CA LYS A 1066 29.21 59.85 -57.94
C LYS A 1066 28.47 59.96 -56.61
N LEU A 1067 28.97 59.32 -55.54
CA LEU A 1067 28.34 59.33 -54.21
C LEU A 1067 28.73 60.58 -53.40
N GLU A 1068 27.82 61.06 -52.54
CA GLU A 1068 28.11 62.17 -51.62
C GLU A 1068 29.29 61.85 -50.68
N ARG A 1069 30.18 62.83 -50.47
CA ARG A 1069 31.40 62.71 -49.65
C ARG A 1069 31.06 62.70 -48.15
N ASN A 1070 30.47 61.60 -47.67
CA ASN A 1070 30.06 61.38 -46.27
C ASN A 1070 30.89 60.22 -45.67
N GLU A 1071 31.13 60.19 -44.35
CA GLU A 1071 31.95 59.13 -43.69
C GLU A 1071 31.50 57.71 -44.05
N LYS A 1072 30.19 57.48 -44.21
CA LYS A 1072 29.62 56.17 -44.60
C LYS A 1072 30.03 55.73 -46.01
N ASN A 1073 30.22 56.66 -46.95
CA ASN A 1073 30.55 56.37 -48.36
C ASN A 1073 32.07 56.33 -48.61
N ILE A 1074 32.88 56.84 -47.68
CA ILE A 1074 34.35 56.76 -47.73
C ILE A 1074 34.85 55.34 -47.41
N ILE A 1075 34.15 54.62 -46.52
CA ILE A 1075 34.48 53.24 -46.10
C ILE A 1075 34.55 52.24 -47.27
N PRO A 1076 33.53 52.09 -48.15
CA PRO A 1076 33.60 51.15 -49.27
C PRO A 1076 34.64 51.57 -50.30
N ARG A 1077 34.82 52.89 -50.53
CA ARG A 1077 35.84 53.43 -51.42
C ARG A 1077 37.24 53.03 -50.95
N ARG A 1078 37.51 53.20 -49.66
CA ARG A 1078 38.77 52.75 -49.03
C ARG A 1078 38.93 51.24 -49.15
N SER A 1079 37.92 50.47 -48.77
CA SER A 1079 37.98 49.00 -48.80
C SER A 1079 38.27 48.47 -50.21
N PHE A 1080 37.59 49.02 -51.22
CA PHE A 1080 37.81 48.68 -52.62
C PHE A 1080 39.25 48.97 -53.06
N ILE A 1081 39.75 50.18 -52.77
CA ILE A 1081 41.13 50.56 -53.09
C ILE A 1081 42.13 49.65 -52.39
N MET A 1082 41.96 49.37 -51.09
CA MET A 1082 42.87 48.47 -50.36
C MET A 1082 42.87 47.05 -50.92
N ARG A 1083 41.72 46.54 -51.39
CA ARG A 1083 41.62 45.21 -52.01
C ARG A 1083 42.28 45.18 -53.39
N CYS A 1084 42.05 46.19 -54.23
CA CYS A 1084 42.77 46.32 -55.51
C CYS A 1084 44.28 46.37 -55.29
N LEU A 1085 44.75 47.11 -54.27
CA LEU A 1085 46.17 47.18 -53.93
C LEU A 1085 46.75 45.83 -53.50
N ALA A 1086 46.00 45.02 -52.75
CA ALA A 1086 46.45 43.70 -52.30
C ALA A 1086 46.42 42.62 -53.40
N LEU A 1087 45.58 42.78 -54.43
CA LEU A 1087 45.28 41.71 -55.39
C LEU A 1087 45.93 41.88 -56.77
N ILE A 1088 46.14 43.12 -57.20
CA ILE A 1088 46.71 43.40 -58.52
C ILE A 1088 48.24 43.46 -58.35
N PRO A 1089 49.03 42.58 -59.00
CA PRO A 1089 50.49 42.61 -58.94
C PRO A 1089 51.05 43.97 -59.36
N ILE A 1090 52.20 44.37 -58.81
CA ILE A 1090 52.79 45.68 -59.08
C ILE A 1090 53.11 45.87 -60.57
N GLU A 1091 53.47 44.78 -61.24
CA GLU A 1091 53.86 44.72 -62.65
C GLU A 1091 52.68 44.74 -63.65
N SER A 1092 51.44 44.71 -63.16
CA SER A 1092 50.25 44.64 -64.04
C SER A 1092 49.93 46.00 -64.67
N GLU A 1093 49.70 46.02 -65.99
CA GLU A 1093 49.23 47.23 -66.72
C GLU A 1093 47.92 47.79 -66.13
N VAL A 1094 47.08 46.92 -65.57
CA VAL A 1094 45.83 47.29 -64.89
C VAL A 1094 46.10 48.12 -63.63
N ARG A 1095 47.24 47.90 -62.95
CA ARG A 1095 47.62 48.66 -61.75
C ARG A 1095 48.07 50.07 -62.10
N LEU A 1096 48.77 50.22 -63.22
CA LEU A 1096 49.16 51.54 -63.74
C LEU A 1096 47.93 52.38 -64.08
N SER A 1097 46.96 51.82 -64.81
CA SER A 1097 45.68 52.48 -65.09
C SER A 1097 44.91 52.82 -63.81
N PHE A 1098 44.93 51.91 -62.82
CA PHE A 1098 44.33 52.15 -61.51
C PHE A 1098 44.99 53.31 -60.75
N TYR A 1099 46.32 53.40 -60.73
CA TYR A 1099 47.06 54.51 -60.12
C TYR A 1099 46.77 55.84 -60.83
N GLU A 1100 46.80 55.87 -62.17
CA GLU A 1100 46.45 57.06 -62.94
C GLU A 1100 45.05 57.57 -62.58
N LYS A 1101 44.07 56.67 -62.48
CA LYS A 1101 42.70 57.03 -62.12
C LYS A 1101 42.53 57.41 -60.64
N LEU A 1102 43.33 56.82 -59.75
CA LEU A 1102 43.31 57.12 -58.32
C LEU A 1102 43.92 58.49 -58.01
N PHE A 1103 45.03 58.85 -58.66
CA PHE A 1103 45.78 60.09 -58.41
C PHE A 1103 45.34 61.27 -59.28
N SER A 1104 44.52 61.05 -60.33
CA SER A 1104 43.94 62.13 -61.14
C SER A 1104 42.79 62.90 -60.48
N LYS A 1105 42.33 62.47 -59.29
CA LYS A 1105 41.20 63.09 -58.56
C LYS A 1105 41.67 63.83 -57.30
N GLU A 1106 40.83 64.73 -56.78
CA GLU A 1106 41.13 65.45 -55.54
C GLU A 1106 41.41 64.51 -54.35
N PRO A 1107 42.39 64.83 -53.49
CA PRO A 1107 42.71 63.99 -52.34
C PRO A 1107 41.53 63.91 -51.37
N PHE A 1108 41.21 62.68 -50.95
CA PHE A 1108 40.16 62.40 -49.97
C PHE A 1108 40.77 62.01 -48.60
N PRO A 1109 39.99 62.08 -47.50
CA PRO A 1109 40.48 61.72 -46.17
C PRO A 1109 41.12 60.32 -46.17
N LEU A 1110 42.30 60.19 -45.53
CA LEU A 1110 43.12 58.98 -45.45
C LEU A 1110 43.91 58.58 -46.71
N MET A 1111 43.98 59.42 -47.76
CA MET A 1111 44.84 59.17 -48.93
C MET A 1111 46.32 58.96 -48.55
N GLY A 1112 46.81 59.63 -47.51
CA GLY A 1112 48.17 59.43 -46.99
C GLY A 1112 48.47 57.98 -46.55
N ALA A 1113 47.51 57.30 -45.92
CA ALA A 1113 47.66 55.90 -45.50
C ALA A 1113 47.61 54.92 -46.68
N ILE A 1114 46.95 55.29 -47.78
CA ILE A 1114 46.91 54.50 -49.02
C ILE A 1114 48.26 54.62 -49.74
N ILE A 1115 48.79 55.83 -49.84
CA ILE A 1115 50.11 56.13 -50.42
C ILE A 1115 51.22 55.42 -49.61
N GLU A 1116 51.18 55.52 -48.28
CA GLU A 1116 52.13 54.82 -47.40
C GLU A 1116 52.12 53.31 -47.63
N ARG A 1117 50.94 52.70 -47.81
CA ARG A 1117 50.82 51.26 -48.07
C ARG A 1117 51.26 50.86 -49.48
N ILE A 1118 51.04 51.73 -50.48
CA ILE A 1118 51.60 51.57 -51.83
C ILE A 1118 53.12 51.51 -51.73
N PHE A 1119 53.75 52.48 -51.06
CA PHE A 1119 55.19 52.49 -50.86
C PHE A 1119 55.69 51.29 -50.06
N LEU A 1120 55.03 50.90 -48.96
CA LEU A 1120 55.41 49.71 -48.19
C LEU A 1120 55.28 48.40 -48.99
N GLN A 1121 54.35 48.34 -49.95
CA GLN A 1121 54.13 47.16 -50.79
C GLN A 1121 55.15 47.10 -51.93
N GLU A 1122 55.45 48.25 -52.54
CA GLU A 1122 56.55 48.39 -53.52
C GLU A 1122 57.90 48.11 -52.85
N ASP A 1123 58.15 48.65 -51.66
CA ASP A 1123 59.39 48.41 -50.91
C ASP A 1123 59.57 46.92 -50.60
N ARG A 1124 58.51 46.18 -50.22
CA ARG A 1124 58.56 44.72 -49.99
C ARG A 1124 58.85 43.87 -51.23
N GLU A 1125 58.40 44.29 -52.42
CA GLU A 1125 58.70 43.56 -53.66
C GLU A 1125 60.08 43.93 -54.24
N TYR A 1126 60.57 45.15 -53.99
CA TYR A 1126 61.89 45.61 -54.45
C TYR A 1126 63.01 45.46 -53.41
N SER A 1127 62.73 44.96 -52.20
CA SER A 1127 63.73 44.69 -51.14
C SER A 1127 64.17 43.22 -51.05
N PHE A 1128 64.07 42.47 -52.15
CA PHE A 1128 64.81 41.23 -52.39
C PHE A 1128 65.90 41.40 -53.43
#